data_AF-F9FLA9-F1
#
_entry.id   AF-F9FLA9-F1
#
_cell.length_a   1.000
_cell.length_b   1.000
_cell.length_c   1.000
_cell.angle_alpha   90.00
_cell.angle_beta   90.00
_cell.angle_gamma   90.00
#
_symmetry.space_group_name_H-M   'P 1'
#
loop_
_entity.id
_entity.type
_entity.pdbx_description
1 polymer ?
#
loop_
_entity_poly.entity_id
_entity_poly.type
_entity_poly.pdbx_seq_one_letter_code
_entity_poly.pdbx_strand_id
1 'polypeptide(L)'
;MSPLKNLILLILFISFMVFVAFFGRIPALRLIWIHIPNLIARVDQVLTGGRVSSYLSRFSNLMLHERHWTVVIFFMLIMVVGEYMFIPQAWPKIGSFTKLIVVVTVFLPYLFLYLACSADPGYITPENHAYYMSLYPYDHTLFHPGHMCRYGNQHWFILLLISTAFLCTYGGFLGLSIITVRVQRYTPGWSVWKPRGMTVSQYLAGWGWGIQDNVNMGASSLLAALTSPLVWGLLLYTLYLVYCGTTTNETLKWSDWKEDMRDGFAFRRSMPANRQKNERVEPRFTRWPVEVQQVIVTTQDGQLPKDEVRYPGEGEWERVWNLSDVENLYDMGLWDNLVDIFSNDDYTVMALIQPPQVRRLQMLGTLSLLAIVIGGSVLIFVGANALSGRKEKDELGRARPPGQARFSVGHEWSIQTWIAIVGVAFALLSYGFTEAYVHLFDTWASRQAQHSNGLDYARYLNSQPRAPVVYGLRGFPSFITLRYFLLIMSIIASVGYKFAIVSPDAWIKENFHPRLIEFIKSELSAVKNGSIVSEPEPWINDFPLHDINRAFIHFNQVAQEPRYAANMSLPPNGLAMVGHANCFSTSRADQFYPGDVGTLHTREVILVANGSVGKGDFYMTEDPGDWHRMETTSTNWFDPPRRALVEYRLAEFGSLQIQWAKKPNKSSESWRIPVEHRSLYKMELATAEVRRYVRDQNCRFLPQAALSFLSFSNDTFEKSIAAVMPSWGNITATERFNISDLMPQYGVWLDALVKSPDTTLLSGVSAIIRAVMVSIKTTKLLDSENLKADFLPFGEERVLAPAESFRDAKYPFYVGWRENKNTGCHIGAAIVFIILGCFSIMVGIYRIWLGPPALTSWMGQHVFLAGTEKMALSNKVTGLASGYTVAESDLGKLRLSTRKGGEEDAMLKPSVSSDGQQSDSEETKNKGRTGQ
;
A
#
# COMPACT_ATOMS: atom_id res chain seq x y z
N MET A 1 19.37 -10.10 25.07
CA MET A 1 18.68 -10.30 23.76
C MET A 1 18.47 -11.78 23.37
N SER A 2 19.31 -12.74 23.79
CA SER A 2 19.09 -14.16 23.45
C SER A 2 17.80 -14.80 24.02
N PRO A 3 17.29 -14.46 25.22
CA PRO A 3 16.12 -15.15 25.77
C PRO A 3 14.83 -14.83 25.01
N LEU A 4 14.63 -13.56 24.64
CA LEU A 4 13.45 -13.10 23.89
C LEU A 4 13.44 -13.68 22.47
N LYS A 5 14.61 -13.75 21.81
CA LYS A 5 14.75 -14.41 20.50
C LYS A 5 14.39 -15.89 20.60
N ASN A 6 14.89 -16.59 21.62
CA ASN A 6 14.60 -18.01 21.84
C ASN A 6 13.13 -18.25 22.16
N LEU A 7 12.50 -17.36 22.94
CA LEU A 7 11.07 -17.42 23.26
C LEU A 7 10.20 -17.21 22.01
N ILE A 8 10.51 -16.21 21.18
CA ILE A 8 9.78 -15.96 19.93
C ILE A 8 9.95 -17.14 18.97
N LEU A 9 11.16 -17.67 18.83
CA LEU A 9 11.41 -18.86 18.00
C LEU A 9 10.67 -20.08 18.53
N LEU A 10 10.61 -20.27 19.85
CA LEU A 10 9.85 -21.36 20.48
C LEU A 10 8.36 -21.21 20.21
N ILE A 11 7.79 -20.01 20.35
CA ILE A 11 6.36 -19.77 20.09
C ILE A 11 6.07 -19.97 18.61
N LEU A 12 6.88 -19.43 17.70
CA LEU A 12 6.73 -19.65 16.26
C LEU A 12 6.86 -21.12 15.88
N PHE A 13 7.78 -21.85 16.53
CA PHE A 13 7.95 -23.29 16.34
C PHE A 13 6.73 -24.08 16.83
N ILE A 14 6.21 -23.77 18.03
CA ILE A 14 5.00 -24.40 18.57
C ILE A 14 3.80 -24.06 17.69
N SER A 15 3.59 -22.79 17.31
CA SER A 15 2.51 -22.39 16.41
C SER A 15 2.62 -23.06 15.04
N PHE A 16 3.84 -23.20 14.49
CA PHE A 16 4.08 -23.94 13.25
C PHE A 16 3.80 -25.43 13.43
N MET A 17 4.22 -26.05 14.53
CA MET A 17 3.96 -27.47 14.80
C MET A 17 2.47 -27.74 15.01
N VAL A 18 1.76 -26.86 15.69
CA VAL A 18 0.30 -26.94 15.83
C VAL A 18 -0.39 -26.73 14.48
N PHE A 19 0.06 -25.76 13.67
CA PHE A 19 -0.39 -25.59 12.29
C PHE A 19 -0.14 -26.86 11.45
N VAL A 20 1.05 -27.45 11.51
CA VAL A 20 1.38 -28.71 10.83
C VAL A 20 0.59 -29.88 11.41
N ALA A 21 0.19 -29.85 12.69
CA ALA A 21 -0.66 -30.88 13.25
C ALA A 21 -2.09 -30.81 12.71
N PHE A 22 -2.64 -29.60 12.56
CA PHE A 22 -3.99 -29.39 11.99
C PHE A 22 -4.02 -29.52 10.46
N PHE A 23 -2.95 -29.12 9.74
CA PHE A 23 -2.89 -29.07 8.28
C PHE A 23 -1.95 -30.14 7.66
N GLY A 24 -1.43 -31.07 8.47
CA GLY A 24 -0.34 -32.01 8.14
C GLY A 24 -0.63 -33.06 7.07
N ARG A 25 -1.85 -33.11 6.54
CA ARG A 25 -2.24 -34.05 5.47
C ARG A 25 -2.23 -33.44 4.06
N ILE A 26 -1.88 -32.16 3.93
CA ILE A 26 -1.50 -31.57 2.62
C ILE A 26 -0.26 -32.33 2.11
N PRO A 27 -0.18 -32.74 0.82
CA PRO A 27 0.86 -33.63 0.32
C PRO A 27 2.30 -33.18 0.62
N ALA A 28 2.57 -31.88 0.73
CA ALA A 28 3.89 -31.34 1.10
C ALA A 28 4.25 -31.51 2.60
N LEU A 29 3.25 -31.50 3.50
CA LEU A 29 3.43 -31.62 4.95
C LEU A 29 3.27 -33.07 5.45
N ARG A 30 2.69 -33.96 4.63
CA ARG A 30 2.52 -35.41 4.91
C ARG A 30 3.84 -36.15 5.15
N LEU A 31 4.93 -35.66 4.54
CA LEU A 31 6.29 -36.19 4.72
C LEU A 31 6.73 -36.16 6.20
N ILE A 32 6.39 -35.09 6.92
CA ILE A 32 6.77 -34.87 8.33
C ILE A 32 6.07 -35.88 9.24
N TRP A 33 4.78 -36.11 9.03
CA TRP A 33 3.96 -37.04 9.79
C TRP A 33 4.24 -38.52 9.52
N ILE A 34 4.85 -38.87 8.38
CA ILE A 34 5.26 -40.25 8.10
C ILE A 34 6.69 -40.50 8.62
N HIS A 35 7.62 -39.56 8.40
CA HIS A 35 9.03 -39.81 8.70
C HIS A 35 9.37 -39.64 10.18
N ILE A 36 8.77 -38.67 10.88
CA ILE A 36 9.11 -38.41 12.29
C ILE A 36 8.62 -39.54 13.21
N PRO A 37 7.37 -40.02 13.15
CA PRO A 37 6.92 -41.13 14.00
C PRO A 37 7.66 -42.43 13.70
N ASN A 38 7.96 -42.71 12.43
CA ASN A 38 8.75 -43.88 12.04
C ASN A 38 10.21 -43.78 12.50
N LEU A 39 10.80 -42.58 12.53
CA LEU A 39 12.13 -42.34 13.08
C LEU A 39 12.12 -42.51 14.60
N ILE A 40 11.13 -41.95 15.31
CA ILE A 40 10.96 -42.10 16.76
C ILE A 40 10.71 -43.56 17.12
N ALA A 41 9.86 -44.27 16.38
CA ALA A 41 9.59 -45.69 16.59
C ALA A 41 10.85 -46.54 16.35
N ARG A 42 11.65 -46.26 15.31
CA ARG A 42 12.95 -46.94 15.09
C ARG A 42 13.95 -46.66 16.21
N VAL A 43 14.06 -45.41 16.65
CA VAL A 43 14.94 -45.02 17.76
C VAL A 43 14.50 -45.68 19.06
N ASP A 44 13.19 -45.74 19.33
CA ASP A 44 12.64 -46.40 20.52
C ASP A 44 12.76 -47.93 20.46
N GLN A 45 12.67 -48.51 19.26
CA GLN A 45 12.89 -49.93 19.04
C GLN A 45 14.36 -50.30 19.28
N VAL A 46 15.29 -49.40 18.96
CA VAL A 46 16.74 -49.58 19.23
C VAL A 46 17.08 -49.32 20.71
N LEU A 47 16.47 -48.33 21.37
CA LEU A 47 16.83 -47.91 22.73
C LEU A 47 16.04 -48.61 23.85
N THR A 48 14.74 -48.85 23.68
CA THR A 48 13.87 -49.36 24.75
C THR A 48 13.03 -50.58 24.36
N GLY A 49 13.20 -51.09 23.14
CA GLY A 49 12.42 -52.21 22.60
C GLY A 49 10.96 -51.87 22.31
N GLY A 50 10.64 -50.60 22.05
CA GLY A 50 9.29 -50.16 21.66
C GLY A 50 8.33 -49.87 22.81
N ARG A 51 8.80 -49.93 24.07
CA ARG A 51 7.95 -49.72 25.26
C ARG A 51 7.48 -48.28 25.36
N VAL A 52 8.35 -47.30 25.10
CA VAL A 52 7.97 -45.88 25.17
C VAL A 52 6.91 -45.57 24.13
N SER A 53 7.06 -46.06 22.89
CA SER A 53 6.08 -45.86 21.82
C SER A 53 4.72 -46.49 22.15
N SER A 54 4.69 -47.63 22.85
CA SER A 54 3.45 -48.28 23.28
C SER A 54 2.75 -47.53 24.43
N TYR A 55 3.53 -47.00 25.39
CA TYR A 55 2.98 -46.14 26.44
C TYR A 55 2.51 -44.78 25.89
N LEU A 56 3.27 -44.19 24.96
CA LEU A 56 2.93 -42.92 24.34
C LEU A 56 1.67 -43.03 23.47
N SER A 57 1.48 -44.16 22.76
CA SER A 57 0.28 -44.39 21.97
C SER A 57 -0.96 -44.63 22.84
N ARG A 58 -0.83 -45.36 23.96
CA ARG A 58 -1.91 -45.52 24.95
C ARG A 58 -2.28 -44.19 25.60
N PHE A 59 -1.29 -43.40 26.00
CA PHE A 59 -1.50 -42.07 26.55
C PHE A 59 -2.12 -41.12 25.51
N SER A 60 -1.67 -41.18 24.26
CA SER A 60 -2.22 -40.39 23.17
C SER A 60 -3.66 -40.77 22.83
N ASN A 61 -4.02 -42.06 22.87
CA ASN A 61 -5.40 -42.50 22.69
C ASN A 61 -6.28 -41.99 23.85
N LEU A 62 -5.82 -42.10 25.08
CA LEU A 62 -6.51 -41.58 26.26
C LEU A 62 -6.71 -40.05 26.20
N MET A 63 -5.68 -39.30 25.83
CA MET A 63 -5.70 -37.82 25.81
C MET A 63 -6.22 -37.19 24.51
N LEU A 64 -6.38 -37.92 23.41
CA LEU A 64 -6.89 -37.34 22.14
C LEU A 64 -8.25 -37.87 21.74
N HIS A 65 -8.61 -39.10 22.13
CA HIS A 65 -9.83 -39.76 21.68
C HIS A 65 -10.88 -39.92 22.79
N GLU A 66 -10.48 -39.95 24.06
CA GLU A 66 -11.43 -40.05 25.19
C GLU A 66 -11.76 -38.68 25.81
N ARG A 67 -12.91 -38.56 26.48
CA ARG A 67 -13.33 -37.31 27.15
C ARG A 67 -12.53 -37.11 28.43
N HIS A 68 -11.68 -36.09 28.45
CA HIS A 68 -10.87 -35.73 29.61
C HIS A 68 -11.00 -34.23 29.89
N TRP A 69 -11.26 -33.88 31.16
CA TRP A 69 -11.40 -32.47 31.58
C TRP A 69 -10.10 -31.68 31.49
N THR A 70 -8.95 -32.36 31.37
CA THR A 70 -7.61 -31.77 31.39
C THR A 70 -7.42 -30.68 30.35
N VAL A 71 -7.92 -30.85 29.12
CA VAL A 71 -7.79 -29.85 28.05
C VAL A 71 -8.67 -28.63 28.31
N VAL A 72 -9.89 -28.82 28.82
CA VAL A 72 -10.79 -27.72 29.21
C VAL A 72 -10.21 -26.91 30.37
N ILE A 73 -9.68 -27.59 31.39
CA ILE A 73 -9.01 -26.97 32.54
C ILE A 73 -7.77 -26.19 32.08
N PHE A 74 -6.96 -26.78 31.20
CA PHE A 74 -5.78 -26.11 30.65
C PHE A 74 -6.14 -24.86 29.85
N PHE A 75 -7.17 -24.94 29.00
CA PHE A 75 -7.67 -23.80 28.23
C PHE A 75 -8.18 -22.68 29.15
N MET A 76 -9.01 -23.02 30.14
CA MET A 76 -9.48 -22.08 31.17
C MET A 76 -8.32 -21.42 31.93
N LEU A 77 -7.30 -22.20 32.32
CA LEU A 77 -6.15 -21.69 33.06
C LEU A 77 -5.35 -20.69 32.23
N ILE A 78 -5.14 -20.95 30.94
CA ILE A 78 -4.44 -20.01 30.04
C ILE A 78 -5.23 -18.70 29.90
N MET A 79 -6.55 -18.76 29.73
CA MET A 79 -7.38 -17.55 29.61
C MET A 79 -7.36 -16.74 30.90
N VAL A 80 -7.63 -17.39 32.05
CA VAL A 80 -7.69 -16.72 33.36
C VAL A 80 -6.34 -16.10 33.73
N VAL A 81 -5.23 -16.82 33.54
CA VAL A 81 -3.89 -16.29 33.83
C VAL A 81 -3.53 -15.14 32.89
N GLY A 82 -3.83 -15.28 31.59
CA GLY A 82 -3.59 -14.21 30.61
C GLY A 82 -4.36 -12.93 30.94
N GLU A 83 -5.64 -13.06 31.29
CA GLU A 83 -6.51 -11.96 31.69
C GLU A 83 -6.08 -11.32 33.01
N TYR A 84 -5.72 -12.13 34.01
CA TYR A 84 -5.20 -11.65 35.29
C TYR A 84 -3.90 -10.85 35.12
N MET A 85 -3.01 -11.28 34.22
CA MET A 85 -1.77 -10.57 33.92
C MET A 85 -2.01 -9.27 33.12
N PHE A 86 -3.06 -9.20 32.31
CA PHE A 86 -3.34 -8.09 31.40
C PHE A 86 -4.26 -7.02 32.00
N ILE A 87 -5.43 -7.42 32.50
CA ILE A 87 -6.54 -6.51 32.86
C ILE A 87 -6.13 -5.50 33.94
N PRO A 88 -5.53 -5.87 35.09
CA PRO A 88 -5.16 -4.90 36.13
C PRO A 88 -4.19 -3.81 35.62
N GLN A 89 -3.32 -4.16 34.68
CA GLN A 89 -2.31 -3.25 34.11
C GLN A 89 -2.84 -2.36 32.99
N ALA A 90 -3.85 -2.84 32.26
CA ALA A 90 -4.48 -2.13 31.14
C ALA A 90 -5.68 -1.27 31.60
N TRP A 91 -6.46 -1.71 32.60
CA TRP A 91 -7.68 -1.07 33.08
C TRP A 91 -7.58 0.42 33.42
N PRO A 92 -6.53 0.91 34.11
CA PRO A 92 -6.40 2.35 34.39
C PRO A 92 -6.00 3.19 33.17
N LYS A 93 -5.57 2.55 32.05
CA LYS A 93 -5.02 3.23 30.86
C LYS A 93 -6.03 3.38 29.71
N ILE A 94 -7.24 2.85 29.86
CA ILE A 94 -8.24 2.75 28.78
C ILE A 94 -9.54 3.50 29.12
N GLY A 95 -10.22 4.02 28.08
CA GLY A 95 -11.48 4.76 28.21
C GLY A 95 -12.70 3.89 28.52
N SER A 96 -13.82 4.50 28.93
CA SER A 96 -15.03 3.79 29.38
C SER A 96 -15.65 2.88 28.31
N PHE A 97 -15.65 3.30 27.04
CA PHE A 97 -16.14 2.48 25.93
C PHE A 97 -15.26 1.24 25.70
N THR A 98 -13.94 1.40 25.77
CA THR A 98 -12.98 0.29 25.68
C THR A 98 -13.16 -0.70 26.83
N LYS A 99 -13.45 -0.22 28.05
CA LYS A 99 -13.75 -1.09 29.20
C LYS A 99 -14.97 -1.97 28.95
N LEU A 100 -16.04 -1.42 28.39
CA LEU A 100 -17.24 -2.19 28.02
C LEU A 100 -16.90 -3.30 27.01
N ILE A 101 -16.12 -2.98 25.98
CA ILE A 101 -15.68 -3.97 24.99
C ILE A 101 -14.84 -5.07 25.63
N VAL A 102 -13.91 -4.73 26.53
CA VAL A 102 -13.08 -5.69 27.26
C VAL A 102 -13.95 -6.64 28.08
N VAL A 103 -14.95 -6.12 28.82
CA VAL A 103 -15.87 -6.95 29.62
C VAL A 103 -16.62 -7.96 28.75
N VAL A 104 -17.19 -7.52 27.62
CA VAL A 104 -17.92 -8.40 26.69
C VAL A 104 -16.98 -9.45 26.08
N THR A 105 -15.80 -9.02 25.63
CA THR A 105 -14.84 -9.88 24.93
C THR A 105 -14.24 -10.95 25.83
N VAL A 106 -14.04 -10.65 27.12
CA VAL A 106 -13.58 -11.61 28.12
C VAL A 106 -14.69 -12.59 28.48
N PHE A 107 -15.93 -12.13 28.62
CA PHE A 107 -17.05 -12.97 29.05
C PHE A 107 -17.48 -14.03 28.02
N LEU A 108 -17.57 -13.65 26.73
CA LEU A 108 -18.14 -14.51 25.69
C LEU A 108 -17.44 -15.87 25.52
N PRO A 109 -16.10 -15.99 25.50
CA PRO A 109 -15.42 -17.27 25.42
C PRO A 109 -15.76 -18.23 26.57
N TYR A 110 -15.88 -17.73 27.81
CA TYR A 110 -16.29 -18.58 28.94
C TYR A 110 -17.74 -19.05 28.82
N LEU A 111 -18.64 -18.17 28.39
CA LEU A 111 -20.03 -18.52 28.15
C LEU A 111 -20.15 -19.62 27.09
N PHE A 112 -19.52 -19.43 25.93
CA PHE A 112 -19.59 -20.40 24.84
C PHE A 112 -18.82 -21.67 25.13
N LEU A 113 -17.75 -21.62 25.92
CA LEU A 113 -17.06 -22.83 26.41
C LEU A 113 -17.98 -23.63 27.32
N TYR A 114 -18.67 -22.96 28.26
CA TYR A 114 -19.65 -23.61 29.12
C TYR A 114 -20.78 -24.24 28.30
N LEU A 115 -21.39 -23.48 27.38
CA LEU A 115 -22.48 -23.96 26.54
C LEU A 115 -22.05 -25.11 25.62
N ALA A 116 -20.83 -25.05 25.06
CA ALA A 116 -20.28 -26.15 24.25
C ALA A 116 -20.03 -27.42 25.08
N CYS A 117 -19.67 -27.28 26.36
CA CYS A 117 -19.44 -28.40 27.27
C CYS A 117 -20.72 -28.95 27.91
N SER A 118 -21.73 -28.08 28.13
CA SER A 118 -23.00 -28.43 28.78
C SER A 118 -24.07 -28.89 27.79
N ALA A 119 -23.94 -28.54 26.51
CA ALA A 119 -24.82 -29.05 25.47
C ALA A 119 -24.70 -30.58 25.39
N ASP A 120 -25.83 -31.27 25.33
CA ASP A 120 -25.84 -32.71 25.09
C ASP A 120 -25.15 -32.96 23.75
N PRO A 121 -24.01 -33.66 23.72
CA PRO A 121 -23.35 -33.96 22.46
C PRO A 121 -24.16 -34.97 21.63
N GLY A 122 -25.29 -35.50 22.14
CA GLY A 122 -26.26 -36.33 21.45
C GLY A 122 -26.06 -37.82 21.68
N TYR A 123 -25.85 -38.27 22.94
CA TYR A 123 -25.56 -39.69 23.20
C TYR A 123 -26.67 -40.64 22.78
N ILE A 124 -26.46 -41.32 21.64
CA ILE A 124 -27.38 -42.35 21.17
C ILE A 124 -27.21 -43.60 22.05
N THR A 125 -28.23 -43.91 22.85
CA THR A 125 -28.43 -45.12 23.65
C THR A 125 -29.41 -46.05 22.91
N PRO A 126 -29.50 -47.35 23.28
CA PRO A 126 -30.48 -48.26 22.68
C PRO A 126 -31.92 -47.72 22.73
N GLU A 127 -32.25 -46.91 23.74
CA GLU A 127 -33.58 -46.34 23.98
C GLU A 127 -33.90 -45.16 23.05
N ASN A 128 -32.91 -44.36 22.64
CA ASN A 128 -33.10 -43.19 21.78
C ASN A 128 -32.61 -43.41 20.33
N HIS A 129 -32.05 -44.58 20.03
CA HIS A 129 -31.60 -44.99 18.70
C HIS A 129 -32.69 -44.83 17.63
N ALA A 130 -33.92 -45.26 17.92
CA ALA A 130 -35.04 -45.14 16.96
C ALA A 130 -35.38 -43.68 16.64
N TYR A 131 -35.24 -42.77 17.61
CA TYR A 131 -35.49 -41.34 17.42
C TYR A 131 -34.40 -40.70 16.54
N TYR A 132 -33.12 -40.93 16.85
CA TYR A 132 -32.02 -40.38 16.05
C TYR A 132 -31.92 -41.00 14.64
N MET A 133 -32.32 -42.26 14.47
CA MET A 133 -32.45 -42.89 13.14
C MET A 133 -33.59 -42.30 12.28
N SER A 134 -34.60 -41.69 12.90
CA SER A 134 -35.63 -40.96 12.17
C SER A 134 -35.16 -39.58 11.69
N LEU A 135 -34.19 -38.98 12.40
CA LEU A 135 -33.57 -37.69 12.06
C LEU A 135 -32.44 -37.84 11.05
N TYR A 136 -31.65 -38.92 11.15
CA TYR A 136 -30.50 -39.21 10.30
C TYR A 136 -30.59 -40.64 9.74
N PRO A 137 -31.33 -40.86 8.63
CA PRO A 137 -31.43 -42.16 7.98
C PRO A 137 -30.09 -42.61 7.38
N TYR A 138 -29.92 -43.91 7.15
CA TYR A 138 -28.72 -44.43 6.47
C TYR A 138 -28.66 -43.95 5.02
N ASP A 139 -27.54 -43.34 4.63
CA ASP A 139 -27.33 -42.80 3.28
C ASP A 139 -26.56 -43.75 2.35
N HIS A 140 -26.12 -44.90 2.85
CA HIS A 140 -25.46 -45.95 2.07
C HIS A 140 -24.23 -45.47 1.27
N THR A 141 -23.64 -44.34 1.66
CA THR A 141 -22.44 -43.73 1.06
C THR A 141 -21.34 -43.53 2.11
N LEU A 142 -21.67 -42.97 3.27
CA LEU A 142 -20.78 -42.90 4.43
C LEU A 142 -21.36 -43.58 5.68
N PHE A 143 -22.68 -43.79 5.71
CA PHE A 143 -23.40 -44.39 6.83
C PHE A 143 -24.20 -45.62 6.38
N HIS A 144 -23.71 -46.80 6.78
CA HIS A 144 -24.36 -48.11 6.60
C HIS A 144 -25.04 -48.58 7.89
N PRO A 145 -26.03 -49.50 7.82
CA PRO A 145 -26.69 -50.07 8.99
C PRO A 145 -25.70 -50.50 10.08
N GLY A 146 -25.79 -49.93 11.28
CA GLY A 146 -24.96 -50.31 12.44
C GLY A 146 -23.90 -49.30 12.91
N HIS A 147 -23.88 -48.07 12.39
CA HIS A 147 -22.93 -47.03 12.83
C HIS A 147 -23.62 -45.71 13.25
N MET A 148 -23.22 -45.16 14.41
CA MET A 148 -23.88 -44.01 15.07
C MET A 148 -23.12 -42.68 14.87
N CYS A 149 -23.81 -41.59 14.53
CA CYS A 149 -23.26 -40.22 14.44
C CYS A 149 -24.19 -39.14 15.02
N ARG A 150 -23.63 -37.95 15.34
CA ARG A 150 -24.26 -36.91 16.18
C ARG A 150 -23.99 -35.50 15.69
N TYR A 151 -24.96 -34.60 15.90
CA TYR A 151 -24.84 -33.16 15.68
C TYR A 151 -25.69 -32.41 16.73
N GLY A 152 -25.08 -31.53 17.53
CA GLY A 152 -25.80 -30.77 18.57
C GLY A 152 -25.00 -29.66 19.27
N ASN A 153 -23.67 -29.77 19.33
CA ASN A 153 -22.80 -28.77 19.99
C ASN A 153 -21.98 -27.90 19.02
N GLN A 154 -22.11 -28.10 17.71
CA GLN A 154 -21.26 -27.48 16.70
C GLN A 154 -21.43 -25.96 16.61
N HIS A 155 -22.65 -25.44 16.77
CA HIS A 155 -22.91 -23.99 16.78
C HIS A 155 -22.22 -23.30 17.97
N TRP A 156 -22.28 -23.90 19.17
CA TRP A 156 -21.56 -23.39 20.34
C TRP A 156 -20.05 -23.43 20.17
N PHE A 157 -19.53 -24.47 19.52
CA PHE A 157 -18.11 -24.58 19.21
C PHE A 157 -17.64 -23.51 18.22
N ILE A 158 -18.43 -23.20 17.18
CA ILE A 158 -18.13 -22.11 16.25
C ILE A 158 -18.15 -20.75 16.97
N LEU A 159 -19.14 -20.51 17.84
CA LEU A 159 -19.21 -19.28 18.64
C LEU A 159 -18.05 -19.16 19.65
N LEU A 160 -17.60 -20.27 20.23
CA LEU A 160 -16.38 -20.33 21.04
C LEU A 160 -15.14 -19.94 20.23
N LEU A 161 -14.98 -20.45 19.01
CA LEU A 161 -13.85 -20.10 18.14
C LEU A 161 -13.89 -18.62 17.72
N ILE A 162 -15.06 -18.10 17.35
CA ILE A 162 -15.24 -16.69 16.96
C ILE A 162 -14.90 -15.77 18.13
N SER A 163 -15.47 -16.03 19.31
CA SER A 163 -15.24 -15.22 20.50
C SER A 163 -13.77 -15.28 20.95
N THR A 164 -13.14 -16.45 20.89
CA THR A 164 -11.70 -16.62 21.22
C THR A 164 -10.79 -15.93 20.19
N ALA A 165 -11.12 -15.99 18.89
CA ALA A 165 -10.40 -15.29 17.83
C ALA A 165 -10.45 -13.77 18.05
N PHE A 166 -11.62 -13.25 18.43
CA PHE A 166 -11.80 -11.85 18.77
C PHE A 166 -11.03 -11.47 20.04
N LEU A 167 -11.08 -12.28 21.11
CA LEU A 167 -10.31 -12.09 22.34
C LEU A 167 -8.80 -11.99 22.06
N CYS A 168 -8.22 -12.96 21.35
CA CYS A 168 -6.79 -12.97 21.06
C CYS A 168 -6.36 -11.78 20.18
N THR A 169 -7.15 -11.46 19.15
CA THR A 169 -6.85 -10.36 18.22
C THR A 169 -6.98 -9.00 18.89
N TYR A 170 -8.07 -8.78 19.64
CA TYR A 170 -8.32 -7.53 20.32
C TYR A 170 -7.36 -7.32 21.51
N GLY A 171 -7.14 -8.36 22.32
CA GLY A 171 -6.19 -8.33 23.43
C GLY A 171 -4.75 -8.08 22.96
N GLY A 172 -4.33 -8.75 21.89
CA GLY A 172 -3.03 -8.51 21.25
C GLY A 172 -2.90 -7.09 20.71
N PHE A 173 -3.88 -6.61 19.94
CA PHE A 173 -3.86 -5.26 19.37
C PHE A 173 -3.88 -4.16 20.44
N LEU A 174 -4.77 -4.26 21.43
CA LEU A 174 -4.89 -3.30 22.52
C LEU A 174 -3.60 -3.24 23.34
N GLY A 175 -3.05 -4.40 23.69
CA GLY A 175 -1.77 -4.51 24.39
C GLY A 175 -0.61 -3.88 23.63
N LEU A 176 -0.47 -4.21 22.35
CA LEU A 176 0.55 -3.63 21.48
C LEU A 176 0.38 -2.12 21.30
N SER A 177 -0.85 -1.62 21.24
CA SER A 177 -1.12 -0.18 21.13
C SER A 177 -0.65 0.59 22.36
N ILE A 178 -0.91 0.06 23.57
CA ILE A 178 -0.51 0.66 24.84
C ILE A 178 1.03 0.64 24.97
N ILE A 179 1.67 -0.47 24.61
CA ILE A 179 3.13 -0.60 24.60
C ILE A 179 3.75 0.37 23.59
N THR A 180 3.19 0.48 22.39
CA THR A 180 3.70 1.36 21.33
C THR A 180 3.71 2.83 21.75
N VAL A 181 2.60 3.33 22.33
CA VAL A 181 2.53 4.71 22.84
C VAL A 181 3.61 4.96 23.90
N ARG A 182 3.91 3.96 24.71
CA ARG A 182 4.91 4.07 25.77
C ARG A 182 6.34 4.03 25.23
N VAL A 183 6.64 3.13 24.30
CA VAL A 183 7.95 3.08 23.62
C VAL A 183 8.22 4.36 22.84
N GLN A 184 7.20 4.93 22.20
CA GLN A 184 7.30 6.19 21.46
C GLN A 184 7.66 7.40 22.34
N ARG A 185 7.33 7.38 23.63
CA ARG A 185 7.76 8.45 24.57
C ARG A 185 9.26 8.46 24.82
N TYR A 186 9.90 7.29 24.79
CA TYR A 186 11.34 7.15 25.06
C TYR A 186 12.18 7.03 23.77
N THR A 187 11.58 6.56 22.67
CA THR A 187 12.20 6.49 21.35
C THR A 187 11.25 7.10 20.31
N PRO A 188 11.28 8.43 20.12
CA PRO A 188 10.42 9.12 19.16
C PRO A 188 10.68 8.59 17.74
N GLY A 189 9.62 8.15 17.06
CA GLY A 189 9.72 7.56 15.71
C GLY A 189 9.78 6.02 15.67
N TRP A 190 9.77 5.35 16.82
CA TRP A 190 9.56 3.90 16.89
C TRP A 190 8.11 3.55 16.51
N SER A 191 7.89 2.46 15.78
CA SER A 191 6.57 1.96 15.43
C SER A 191 6.55 0.43 15.42
N VAL A 192 5.33 -0.15 15.37
CA VAL A 192 5.10 -1.61 15.38
C VAL A 192 5.85 -2.32 14.23
N TRP A 193 6.12 -1.62 13.13
CA TRP A 193 6.91 -2.11 12.01
C TRP A 193 8.21 -1.34 11.92
N LYS A 194 9.35 -2.04 11.81
CA LYS A 194 10.68 -1.41 11.80
C LYS A 194 10.78 -0.25 10.78
N PRO A 195 11.01 1.00 11.23
CA PRO A 195 11.25 2.14 10.36
C PRO A 195 12.57 2.00 9.59
N ARG A 196 12.63 2.50 8.35
CA ARG A 196 13.81 2.38 7.47
C ARG A 196 15.09 3.02 8.03
N GLY A 197 14.97 4.03 8.89
CA GLY A 197 16.11 4.73 9.51
C GLY A 197 16.64 4.12 10.81
N MET A 198 16.08 3.01 11.31
CA MET A 198 16.44 2.42 12.61
C MET A 198 17.16 1.08 12.43
N THR A 199 18.25 0.82 13.16
CA THR A 199 18.95 -0.48 13.11
C THR A 199 18.09 -1.61 13.72
N VAL A 200 18.32 -2.88 13.34
CA VAL A 200 17.55 -4.03 13.88
C VAL A 200 17.74 -4.13 15.40
N SER A 201 18.94 -3.87 15.89
CA SER A 201 19.26 -3.88 17.32
C SER A 201 18.50 -2.81 18.09
N GLN A 202 18.44 -1.57 17.59
CA GLN A 202 17.67 -0.48 18.20
C GLN A 202 16.16 -0.75 18.15
N TYR A 203 15.66 -1.31 17.05
CA TYR A 203 14.25 -1.68 16.91
C TYR A 203 13.83 -2.76 17.91
N LEU A 204 14.63 -3.83 18.02
CA LEU A 204 14.42 -4.90 19.00
C LEU A 204 14.65 -4.44 20.43
N ALA A 205 15.54 -3.45 20.66
CA ALA A 205 15.71 -2.84 21.97
C ALA A 205 14.47 -2.04 22.39
N GLY A 206 13.84 -1.29 21.48
CA GLY A 206 12.57 -0.61 21.75
C GLY A 206 11.43 -1.58 22.06
N TRP A 207 11.33 -2.68 21.31
CA TRP A 207 10.40 -3.79 21.62
C TRP A 207 10.68 -4.42 22.98
N GLY A 208 11.94 -4.78 23.24
CA GLY A 208 12.36 -5.41 24.49
C GLY A 208 12.11 -4.52 25.71
N TRP A 209 12.39 -3.22 25.59
CA TRP A 209 12.15 -2.24 26.63
C TRP A 209 10.64 -2.07 26.90
N GLY A 210 9.82 -1.94 25.85
CA GLY A 210 8.37 -1.81 25.99
C GLY A 210 7.70 -3.02 26.65
N ILE A 211 8.21 -4.23 26.39
CA ILE A 211 7.73 -5.46 27.03
C ILE A 211 8.26 -5.57 28.47
N GLN A 212 9.50 -5.15 28.74
CA GLN A 212 10.10 -5.22 30.08
C GLN A 212 9.54 -4.21 31.07
N ASP A 213 9.12 -3.02 30.61
CA ASP A 213 8.50 -1.99 31.46
C ASP A 213 7.23 -2.51 32.15
N ASN A 214 6.52 -3.45 31.52
CA ASN A 214 5.41 -4.16 32.15
C ASN A 214 5.34 -5.61 31.65
N VAL A 215 6.16 -6.48 32.23
CA VAL A 215 6.33 -7.88 31.79
C VAL A 215 4.99 -8.63 31.74
N ASN A 216 4.11 -8.41 32.71
CA ASN A 216 2.83 -9.12 32.77
C ASN A 216 1.90 -8.75 31.61
N MET A 217 1.77 -7.45 31.33
CA MET A 217 0.98 -6.94 30.21
C MET A 217 1.64 -7.26 28.87
N GLY A 218 2.98 -7.12 28.78
CA GLY A 218 3.75 -7.37 27.57
C GLY A 218 3.74 -8.84 27.14
N ALA A 219 3.92 -9.78 28.08
CA ALA A 219 3.91 -11.21 27.81
C ALA A 219 2.54 -11.71 27.38
N SER A 220 1.46 -11.29 28.06
CA SER A 220 0.08 -11.67 27.70
C SER A 220 -0.36 -11.09 26.35
N SER A 221 0.01 -9.84 26.05
CA SER A 221 -0.24 -9.21 24.74
C SER A 221 0.47 -9.94 23.60
N LEU A 222 1.74 -10.31 23.82
CA LEU A 222 2.54 -11.03 22.84
C LEU A 222 1.98 -12.45 22.60
N LEU A 223 1.60 -13.14 23.67
CA LEU A 223 0.95 -14.44 23.58
C LEU A 223 -0.34 -14.35 22.76
N ALA A 224 -1.24 -13.41 23.08
CA ALA A 224 -2.50 -13.20 22.37
C ALA A 224 -2.29 -12.85 20.88
N ALA A 225 -1.31 -12.00 20.57
CA ALA A 225 -0.97 -11.64 19.19
C ALA A 225 -0.42 -12.83 18.39
N LEU A 226 0.38 -13.70 19.01
CA LEU A 226 0.97 -14.87 18.36
C LEU A 226 0.01 -16.06 18.25
N THR A 227 -0.98 -16.17 19.14
CA THR A 227 -2.03 -17.20 19.06
C THR A 227 -3.17 -16.82 18.12
N SER A 228 -3.41 -15.53 17.87
CA SER A 228 -4.48 -15.05 16.98
C SER A 228 -4.49 -15.74 15.59
N PRO A 229 -3.37 -15.84 14.84
CA PRO A 229 -3.36 -16.51 13.53
C PRO A 229 -3.78 -17.99 13.60
N LEU A 230 -3.42 -18.68 14.69
CA LEU A 230 -3.77 -20.09 14.88
C LEU A 230 -5.29 -20.26 15.07
N VAL A 231 -5.90 -19.43 15.92
CA VAL A 231 -7.35 -19.50 16.19
C VAL A 231 -8.14 -19.10 14.93
N TRP A 232 -7.69 -18.08 14.20
CA TRP A 232 -8.28 -17.72 12.90
C TRP A 232 -8.13 -18.84 11.87
N GLY A 233 -6.99 -19.50 11.79
CA GLY A 233 -6.78 -20.66 10.92
C GLY A 233 -7.74 -21.81 11.24
N LEU A 234 -7.94 -22.11 12.53
CA LEU A 234 -8.88 -23.13 12.99
C LEU A 234 -10.34 -22.74 12.69
N LEU A 235 -10.72 -21.48 12.90
CA LEU A 235 -12.05 -20.97 12.57
C LEU A 235 -12.31 -21.06 11.07
N LEU A 236 -11.40 -20.58 10.23
CA LEU A 236 -11.53 -20.63 8.77
C LEU A 236 -11.59 -22.06 8.25
N TYR A 237 -10.79 -22.97 8.82
CA TYR A 237 -10.86 -24.38 8.49
C TYR A 237 -12.21 -25.00 8.90
N THR A 238 -12.72 -24.66 10.08
CA THR A 238 -14.04 -25.11 10.53
C THR A 238 -15.15 -24.57 9.62
N LEU A 239 -15.07 -23.31 9.20
CA LEU A 239 -15.99 -22.72 8.22
C LEU A 239 -15.87 -23.35 6.84
N TYR A 240 -14.67 -23.81 6.45
CA TYR A 240 -14.46 -24.58 5.23
C TYR A 240 -15.09 -25.98 5.33
N LEU A 241 -15.00 -26.65 6.49
CA LEU A 241 -15.70 -27.91 6.74
C LEU A 241 -17.22 -27.72 6.68
N VAL A 242 -17.73 -26.62 7.26
CA VAL A 242 -19.13 -26.21 7.13
C VAL A 242 -19.50 -25.93 5.68
N TYR A 243 -18.63 -25.27 4.90
CA TYR A 243 -18.86 -25.07 3.47
C TYR A 243 -19.01 -26.40 2.73
N CYS A 244 -18.11 -27.35 2.96
CA CYS A 244 -18.16 -28.68 2.35
C CYS A 244 -19.26 -29.58 2.93
N GLY A 245 -19.96 -29.13 3.97
CA GLY A 245 -21.00 -29.90 4.66
C GLY A 245 -20.48 -31.17 5.35
N THR A 246 -19.18 -31.24 5.67
CA THR A 246 -18.58 -32.47 6.23
C THR A 246 -17.98 -32.22 7.61
N THR A 247 -18.05 -33.21 8.48
CA THR A 247 -17.32 -33.20 9.76
C THR A 247 -15.88 -33.66 9.57
N THR A 248 -14.98 -33.33 10.51
CA THR A 248 -13.57 -33.77 10.44
C THR A 248 -13.44 -35.30 10.37
N ASN A 249 -14.33 -36.04 11.04
CA ASN A 249 -14.35 -37.51 10.99
C ASN A 249 -14.87 -38.03 9.63
N GLU A 250 -15.86 -37.37 9.03
CA GLU A 250 -16.31 -37.69 7.67
C GLU A 250 -15.24 -37.39 6.63
N THR A 251 -14.45 -36.32 6.80
CA THR A 251 -13.31 -36.03 5.93
C THR A 251 -12.27 -37.16 5.97
N LEU A 252 -12.12 -37.85 7.11
CA LEU A 252 -11.26 -39.04 7.26
C LEU A 252 -11.84 -40.24 6.50
N LYS A 253 -13.14 -40.52 6.66
CA LYS A 253 -13.80 -41.59 5.91
C LYS A 253 -13.71 -41.38 4.39
N TRP A 254 -13.91 -40.14 3.93
CA TRP A 254 -13.72 -39.77 2.52
C TRP A 254 -12.27 -39.95 2.05
N SER A 255 -11.30 -39.80 2.94
CA SER A 255 -9.89 -40.05 2.62
C SER A 255 -9.58 -41.54 2.47
N ASP A 256 -10.21 -42.40 3.28
CA ASP A 256 -10.07 -43.85 3.18
C ASP A 256 -10.72 -44.36 1.88
N TRP A 257 -11.92 -43.87 1.55
CA TRP A 257 -12.57 -44.13 0.26
C TRP A 257 -11.70 -43.73 -0.94
N LYS A 258 -10.98 -42.61 -0.85
CA LYS A 258 -10.07 -42.18 -1.92
C LYS A 258 -8.88 -43.13 -2.09
N GLU A 259 -8.43 -43.79 -1.03
CA GLU A 259 -7.39 -44.82 -1.09
C GLU A 259 -7.96 -46.13 -1.66
N ASP A 260 -9.14 -46.57 -1.21
CA ASP A 260 -9.82 -47.77 -1.73
C ASP A 260 -10.21 -47.63 -3.22
N MET A 261 -10.64 -46.44 -3.66
CA MET A 261 -10.91 -46.13 -5.08
C MET A 261 -9.65 -46.17 -5.93
N ARG A 262 -8.52 -45.68 -5.40
CA ARG A 262 -7.23 -45.71 -6.09
C ARG A 262 -6.70 -47.13 -6.23
N ASP A 263 -6.95 -47.96 -5.23
CA ASP A 263 -6.53 -49.36 -5.19
C ASP A 263 -7.54 -50.28 -5.92
N GLY A 264 -8.66 -49.72 -6.36
CA GLY A 264 -9.65 -50.36 -7.24
C GLY A 264 -10.73 -51.17 -6.52
N PHE A 265 -10.92 -50.99 -5.22
CA PHE A 265 -11.83 -51.78 -4.39
C PHE A 265 -13.25 -51.20 -4.28
N ALA A 266 -13.52 -50.02 -4.83
CA ALA A 266 -14.78 -49.30 -4.68
C ALA A 266 -15.72 -49.45 -5.90
N PHE A 267 -17.00 -49.69 -5.64
CA PHE A 267 -18.06 -49.83 -6.65
C PHE A 267 -19.29 -48.99 -6.28
N ARG A 268 -19.98 -48.43 -7.28
CA ARG A 268 -21.23 -47.68 -7.12
C ARG A 268 -22.38 -48.27 -7.93
N ARG A 269 -23.60 -47.99 -7.50
CA ARG A 269 -24.84 -48.34 -8.20
C ARG A 269 -25.89 -47.24 -8.00
N SER A 270 -26.79 -47.07 -8.97
CA SER A 270 -27.86 -46.08 -8.92
C SER A 270 -28.92 -46.46 -7.88
N MET A 271 -29.48 -45.46 -7.21
CA MET A 271 -30.60 -45.63 -6.31
C MET A 271 -31.74 -44.69 -6.70
N PRO A 272 -32.89 -45.21 -7.19
CA PRO A 272 -33.96 -44.38 -7.73
C PRO A 272 -34.67 -43.55 -6.65
N ALA A 273 -34.99 -42.30 -7.00
CA ALA A 273 -35.69 -41.35 -6.12
C ALA A 273 -37.16 -41.73 -5.86
N ASN A 274 -37.83 -42.39 -6.82
CA ASN A 274 -39.23 -42.84 -6.69
C ASN A 274 -39.40 -44.19 -5.98
N ARG A 275 -38.39 -44.66 -5.23
CA ARG A 275 -38.45 -45.95 -4.52
C ARG A 275 -39.49 -45.92 -3.40
N GLN A 276 -40.05 -47.09 -3.07
CA GLN A 276 -40.92 -47.23 -1.90
C GLN A 276 -40.09 -47.12 -0.62
N LYS A 277 -40.11 -45.94 0.01
CA LYS A 277 -39.39 -45.68 1.26
C LYS A 277 -40.11 -46.29 2.45
N ASN A 278 -39.36 -46.94 3.33
CA ASN A 278 -39.89 -47.40 4.61
C ASN A 278 -39.77 -46.27 5.64
N GLU A 279 -40.88 -45.62 5.99
CA GLU A 279 -40.94 -44.46 6.89
C GLU A 279 -40.39 -44.71 8.31
N ARG A 280 -40.14 -45.98 8.67
CA ARG A 280 -39.48 -46.35 9.94
C ARG A 280 -37.95 -46.25 9.89
N VAL A 281 -37.35 -46.20 8.71
CA VAL A 281 -35.89 -46.25 8.46
C VAL A 281 -35.43 -45.09 7.58
N GLU A 282 -36.27 -44.64 6.65
CA GLU A 282 -36.00 -43.53 5.74
C GLU A 282 -37.20 -42.55 5.76
N PRO A 283 -37.01 -41.28 6.15
CA PRO A 283 -38.05 -40.25 6.15
C PRO A 283 -38.54 -39.94 4.72
N ARG A 284 -39.80 -39.49 4.59
CA ARG A 284 -40.39 -39.13 3.29
C ARG A 284 -39.62 -38.01 2.58
N PHE A 285 -39.04 -37.08 3.35
CA PHE A 285 -38.30 -35.92 2.86
C PHE A 285 -37.23 -35.50 3.88
N THR A 286 -36.02 -35.20 3.40
CA THR A 286 -34.92 -34.62 4.18
C THR A 286 -34.38 -33.37 3.49
N ARG A 287 -34.13 -32.30 4.26
CA ARG A 287 -33.40 -31.11 3.77
C ARG A 287 -31.88 -31.37 3.77
N TRP A 288 -31.39 -32.04 4.81
CA TRP A 288 -30.00 -32.44 4.97
C TRP A 288 -29.93 -33.81 5.68
N PRO A 289 -29.08 -34.75 5.24
CA PRO A 289 -28.40 -34.75 3.94
C PRO A 289 -29.39 -34.75 2.77
N VAL A 290 -28.91 -34.36 1.59
CA VAL A 290 -29.67 -34.40 0.34
C VAL A 290 -30.09 -35.84 0.04
N GLU A 291 -31.20 -36.03 -0.66
CA GLU A 291 -31.74 -37.36 -0.96
C GLU A 291 -30.74 -38.25 -1.72
N VAL A 292 -30.62 -39.51 -1.28
CA VAL A 292 -29.65 -40.49 -1.79
C VAL A 292 -30.04 -41.00 -3.16
N GLN A 293 -29.18 -40.71 -4.15
CA GLN A 293 -29.32 -41.11 -5.55
C GLN A 293 -28.34 -42.22 -5.98
N GLN A 294 -27.38 -42.58 -5.12
CA GLN A 294 -26.35 -43.59 -5.41
C GLN A 294 -25.94 -44.35 -4.15
N VAL A 295 -25.50 -45.60 -4.31
CA VAL A 295 -24.99 -46.49 -3.25
C VAL A 295 -23.54 -46.85 -3.57
N ILE A 296 -22.67 -46.90 -2.55
CA ILE A 296 -21.25 -47.24 -2.73
C ILE A 296 -20.87 -48.38 -1.78
N VAL A 297 -20.10 -49.35 -2.27
CA VAL A 297 -19.62 -50.52 -1.53
C VAL A 297 -18.15 -50.79 -1.84
N THR A 298 -17.38 -51.24 -0.84
CA THR A 298 -16.03 -51.77 -1.03
C THR A 298 -16.01 -53.29 -1.02
N THR A 299 -15.19 -53.90 -1.89
CA THR A 299 -14.94 -55.35 -1.87
C THR A 299 -13.48 -55.65 -1.52
N GLN A 300 -13.25 -56.65 -0.66
CA GLN A 300 -11.89 -56.99 -0.19
C GLN A 300 -11.04 -57.67 -1.26
N ASP A 301 -11.67 -58.22 -2.30
CA ASP A 301 -11.05 -58.97 -3.40
C ASP A 301 -10.96 -58.17 -4.71
N GLY A 302 -11.52 -56.94 -4.75
CA GLY A 302 -11.53 -56.08 -5.94
C GLY A 302 -12.37 -56.62 -7.09
N GLN A 303 -13.20 -57.64 -6.83
CA GLN A 303 -14.20 -58.16 -7.76
C GLN A 303 -15.55 -57.47 -7.53
N LEU A 304 -16.46 -57.60 -8.50
CA LEU A 304 -17.81 -57.05 -8.39
C LEU A 304 -18.53 -57.67 -7.18
N PRO A 305 -19.36 -56.89 -6.45
CA PRO A 305 -20.11 -57.43 -5.31
C PRO A 305 -20.98 -58.63 -5.71
N LYS A 306 -20.90 -59.72 -4.95
CA LYS A 306 -21.68 -60.95 -5.21
C LYS A 306 -23.16 -60.75 -4.91
N ASP A 307 -24.04 -61.24 -5.79
CA ASP A 307 -25.51 -61.09 -5.69
C ASP A 307 -26.15 -61.82 -4.49
N GLU A 308 -25.41 -62.66 -3.78
CA GLU A 308 -25.87 -63.35 -2.56
C GLU A 308 -26.17 -62.39 -1.40
N VAL A 309 -25.53 -61.21 -1.39
CA VAL A 309 -25.78 -60.14 -0.40
C VAL A 309 -26.69 -59.10 -1.04
N ARG A 310 -27.91 -58.95 -0.52
CA ARG A 310 -28.93 -58.05 -1.07
C ARG A 310 -28.62 -56.59 -0.74
N TYR A 311 -27.77 -55.95 -1.54
CA TYR A 311 -27.50 -54.52 -1.47
C TYR A 311 -28.65 -53.69 -2.09
N PRO A 312 -28.96 -52.49 -1.54
CA PRO A 312 -29.96 -51.59 -2.11
C PRO A 312 -29.49 -50.94 -3.43
N GLY A 313 -30.42 -50.58 -4.30
CA GLY A 313 -30.16 -49.92 -5.61
C GLY A 313 -30.54 -50.78 -6.83
N GLU A 314 -30.64 -50.15 -7.99
CA GLU A 314 -31.01 -50.76 -9.28
C GLU A 314 -29.92 -50.50 -10.34
N GLY A 315 -29.69 -51.46 -11.25
CA GLY A 315 -28.69 -51.36 -12.33
C GLY A 315 -27.42 -52.18 -12.13
N GLU A 316 -26.44 -52.06 -13.04
CA GLU A 316 -25.13 -52.74 -12.92
C GLU A 316 -24.19 -52.02 -11.94
N TRP A 317 -23.23 -52.73 -11.36
CA TRP A 317 -22.20 -52.13 -10.49
C TRP A 317 -21.09 -51.49 -11.34
N GLU A 318 -20.83 -50.20 -11.14
CA GLU A 318 -19.74 -49.47 -11.80
C GLU A 318 -18.56 -49.29 -10.86
N ARG A 319 -17.33 -49.53 -11.33
CA ARG A 319 -16.12 -49.28 -10.50
C ARG A 319 -15.81 -47.79 -10.43
N VAL A 320 -15.51 -47.30 -9.23
CA VAL A 320 -15.22 -45.87 -8.96
C VAL A 320 -13.74 -45.68 -8.70
N TRP A 321 -13.10 -44.78 -9.46
CA TRP A 321 -11.67 -44.53 -9.38
C TRP A 321 -11.32 -43.20 -8.69
N ASN A 322 -12.23 -42.23 -8.71
CA ASN A 322 -11.99 -40.92 -8.11
C ASN A 322 -13.17 -40.47 -7.25
N LEU A 323 -12.85 -39.78 -6.16
CA LEU A 323 -13.84 -39.20 -5.26
C LEU A 323 -14.71 -38.11 -5.93
N SER A 324 -14.23 -37.49 -7.01
CA SER A 324 -15.02 -36.53 -7.81
C SER A 324 -16.23 -37.15 -8.50
N ASP A 325 -16.21 -38.47 -8.67
CA ASP A 325 -17.28 -39.22 -9.34
C ASP A 325 -18.40 -39.60 -8.36
N VAL A 326 -18.26 -39.19 -7.09
CA VAL A 326 -19.21 -39.37 -6.01
C VAL A 326 -19.80 -38.01 -5.64
N GLU A 327 -21.11 -37.84 -5.83
CA GLU A 327 -21.84 -36.69 -5.34
C GLU A 327 -21.79 -36.63 -3.80
N ASN A 328 -21.33 -35.49 -3.27
CA ASN A 328 -21.30 -35.21 -1.84
C ASN A 328 -22.70 -34.80 -1.36
N LEU A 329 -23.45 -35.77 -0.82
CA LEU A 329 -24.81 -35.57 -0.33
C LEU A 329 -24.95 -34.56 0.82
N TYR A 330 -23.84 -34.17 1.45
CA TYR A 330 -23.86 -33.29 2.62
C TYR A 330 -23.60 -31.81 2.29
N ASP A 331 -23.20 -31.48 1.06
CA ASP A 331 -22.87 -30.10 0.65
C ASP A 331 -24.09 -29.34 0.12
N MET A 332 -24.66 -28.45 0.94
CA MET A 332 -25.70 -27.50 0.51
C MET A 332 -25.14 -26.09 0.21
N GLY A 333 -23.82 -25.90 0.30
CA GLY A 333 -23.17 -24.58 0.26
C GLY A 333 -23.09 -23.85 1.61
N LEU A 334 -22.18 -22.87 1.70
CA LEU A 334 -21.77 -22.24 2.97
C LEU A 334 -22.94 -21.62 3.75
N TRP A 335 -23.82 -20.89 3.06
CA TRP A 335 -24.89 -20.14 3.72
C TRP A 335 -26.02 -21.06 4.19
N ASP A 336 -26.41 -22.04 3.36
CA ASP A 336 -27.46 -22.98 3.71
C ASP A 336 -27.01 -23.92 4.84
N ASN A 337 -25.75 -24.36 4.83
CA ASN A 337 -25.15 -25.12 5.94
C ASN A 337 -25.04 -24.27 7.22
N LEU A 338 -24.67 -22.99 7.14
CA LEU A 338 -24.63 -22.11 8.32
C LEU A 338 -26.03 -21.85 8.90
N VAL A 339 -27.02 -21.60 8.05
CA VAL A 339 -28.40 -21.41 8.49
C VAL A 339 -28.93 -22.68 9.15
N ASP A 340 -28.63 -23.85 8.60
CA ASP A 340 -28.98 -25.14 9.21
C ASP A 340 -28.29 -25.33 10.58
N ILE A 341 -27.02 -24.92 10.70
CA ILE A 341 -26.26 -25.02 11.94
C ILE A 341 -26.81 -24.11 13.06
N PHE A 342 -27.28 -22.91 12.72
CA PHE A 342 -27.67 -21.85 13.67
C PHE A 342 -29.18 -21.71 13.88
N SER A 343 -30.01 -22.36 13.06
CA SER A 343 -31.46 -22.30 13.16
C SER A 343 -32.02 -23.62 13.70
N ASN A 344 -32.43 -23.64 14.97
CA ASN A 344 -33.38 -24.65 15.44
C ASN A 344 -34.77 -24.25 14.94
N ASP A 345 -35.35 -25.06 14.06
CA ASP A 345 -36.73 -25.07 13.56
C ASP A 345 -37.12 -24.09 12.42
N ASP A 346 -37.75 -24.70 11.39
CA ASP A 346 -38.74 -24.21 10.42
C ASP A 346 -38.63 -22.79 9.79
N TYR A 347 -37.75 -22.62 8.80
CA TYR A 347 -37.86 -21.51 7.83
C TYR A 347 -37.97 -22.01 6.38
N THR A 348 -39.15 -22.50 6.01
CA THR A 348 -39.50 -23.03 4.67
C THR A 348 -39.97 -21.98 3.63
N VAL A 349 -39.79 -20.66 3.84
CA VAL A 349 -40.53 -19.68 3.00
C VAL A 349 -39.68 -18.67 2.19
N MET A 350 -38.39 -18.46 2.45
CA MET A 350 -37.64 -17.39 1.74
C MET A 350 -36.93 -17.78 0.43
N ALA A 351 -36.77 -19.06 0.10
CA ALA A 351 -36.04 -19.48 -1.11
C ALA A 351 -36.87 -19.45 -2.42
N LEU A 352 -38.18 -19.21 -2.35
CA LEU A 352 -39.07 -19.25 -3.52
C LEU A 352 -39.24 -17.92 -4.26
N ILE A 353 -38.54 -16.85 -3.88
CA ILE A 353 -38.67 -15.53 -4.53
C ILE A 353 -37.29 -14.91 -4.82
N GLN A 354 -36.48 -15.56 -5.65
CA GLN A 354 -35.38 -14.85 -6.34
C GLN A 354 -35.81 -14.50 -7.76
N PRO A 355 -35.79 -13.21 -8.15
CA PRO A 355 -36.19 -12.81 -9.49
C PRO A 355 -35.27 -13.46 -10.55
N PRO A 356 -35.81 -13.88 -11.71
CA PRO A 356 -35.07 -14.66 -12.73
C PRO A 356 -33.81 -13.95 -13.26
N GLN A 357 -33.74 -12.63 -13.10
CA GLN A 357 -32.56 -11.82 -13.44
C GLN A 357 -31.36 -12.10 -12.52
N VAL A 358 -31.59 -12.31 -11.22
CA VAL A 358 -30.53 -12.57 -10.22
C VAL A 358 -29.93 -13.96 -10.42
N ARG A 359 -30.77 -14.96 -10.72
CA ARG A 359 -30.33 -16.32 -11.07
C ARG A 359 -29.46 -16.32 -12.33
N ARG A 360 -29.82 -15.53 -13.35
CA ARG A 360 -29.02 -15.36 -14.58
C ARG A 360 -27.64 -14.77 -14.31
N LEU A 361 -27.55 -13.76 -13.44
CA LEU A 361 -26.29 -13.11 -13.04
C LEU A 361 -25.38 -14.02 -12.21
N GLN A 362 -25.95 -14.84 -11.33
CA GLN A 362 -25.19 -15.83 -10.54
C GLN A 362 -24.51 -16.87 -11.45
N MET A 363 -25.20 -17.35 -12.49
CA MET A 363 -24.65 -18.30 -13.47
C MET A 363 -23.54 -17.72 -14.36
N LEU A 364 -23.35 -16.40 -14.38
CA LEU A 364 -22.26 -15.71 -15.09
C LEU A 364 -20.99 -15.54 -14.24
N GLY A 365 -21.06 -15.88 -12.94
CA GLY A 365 -19.96 -15.69 -11.98
C GLY A 365 -19.84 -14.24 -11.51
N THR A 366 -20.61 -13.87 -10.49
CA THR A 366 -20.70 -12.49 -9.93
C THR A 366 -19.34 -11.93 -9.51
N LEU A 367 -18.48 -12.75 -8.91
CA LEU A 367 -17.13 -12.37 -8.51
C LEU A 367 -16.26 -11.98 -9.71
N SER A 368 -16.36 -12.73 -10.82
CA SER A 368 -15.59 -12.45 -12.04
C SER A 368 -16.04 -11.14 -12.70
N LEU A 369 -17.35 -10.86 -12.70
CA LEU A 369 -17.91 -9.61 -13.24
C LEU A 369 -17.49 -8.41 -12.38
N LEU A 370 -17.57 -8.53 -11.06
CA LEU A 370 -17.08 -7.51 -10.13
C LEU A 370 -15.58 -7.26 -10.31
N ALA A 371 -14.78 -8.31 -10.47
CA ALA A 371 -13.34 -8.18 -10.67
C ALA A 371 -12.97 -7.39 -11.94
N ILE A 372 -13.65 -7.66 -13.07
CA ILE A 372 -13.44 -6.93 -14.33
C ILE A 372 -13.83 -5.45 -14.19
N VAL A 373 -14.95 -5.17 -13.54
CA VAL A 373 -15.48 -3.81 -13.37
C VAL A 373 -14.58 -3.03 -12.41
N ILE A 374 -14.32 -3.55 -11.22
CA ILE A 374 -13.49 -2.88 -10.21
C ILE A 374 -12.06 -2.69 -10.73
N GLY A 375 -11.45 -3.74 -11.28
CA GLY A 375 -10.10 -3.65 -11.86
C GLY A 375 -10.02 -2.62 -12.99
N GLY A 376 -11.04 -2.58 -13.87
CA GLY A 376 -11.14 -1.62 -14.95
C GLY A 376 -11.31 -0.18 -14.46
N SER A 377 -12.24 0.05 -13.55
CA SER A 377 -12.50 1.36 -12.94
C SER A 377 -11.26 1.92 -12.25
N VAL A 378 -10.53 1.09 -11.49
CA VAL A 378 -9.30 1.53 -10.83
C VAL A 378 -8.26 1.99 -11.84
N LEU A 379 -8.03 1.25 -12.94
CA LEU A 379 -7.10 1.68 -13.99
C LEU A 379 -7.53 2.98 -14.68
N ILE A 380 -8.83 3.15 -14.97
CA ILE A 380 -9.36 4.40 -15.53
C ILE A 380 -9.10 5.57 -14.58
N PHE A 381 -9.41 5.42 -13.29
CA PHE A 381 -9.19 6.49 -12.32
C PHE A 381 -7.72 6.82 -12.14
N VAL A 382 -6.83 5.83 -12.09
CA VAL A 382 -5.37 6.05 -12.00
C VAL A 382 -4.85 6.77 -13.25
N GLY A 383 -5.27 6.34 -14.44
CA GLY A 383 -4.90 6.97 -15.70
C GLY A 383 -5.44 8.40 -15.81
N ALA A 384 -6.72 8.62 -15.46
CA ALA A 384 -7.34 9.94 -15.45
C ALA A 384 -6.70 10.87 -14.44
N ASN A 385 -6.32 10.38 -13.25
CA ASN A 385 -5.59 11.12 -12.23
C ASN A 385 -4.22 11.61 -12.74
N ALA A 386 -3.51 10.77 -13.51
CA ALA A 386 -2.25 11.17 -14.14
C ALA A 386 -2.46 12.21 -15.25
N LEU A 387 -3.45 12.02 -16.13
CA LEU A 387 -3.73 12.96 -17.21
C LEU A 387 -4.25 14.31 -16.70
N SER A 388 -5.07 14.29 -15.64
CA SER A 388 -5.56 15.49 -14.96
C SER A 388 -4.44 16.29 -14.30
N GLY A 389 -3.37 15.62 -13.86
CA GLY A 389 -2.20 16.27 -13.29
C GLY A 389 -1.19 16.79 -14.33
N ARG A 390 -1.46 16.66 -15.64
CA ARG A 390 -0.65 17.26 -16.69
C ARG A 390 -0.83 18.78 -16.68
N LYS A 391 0.30 19.49 -16.75
CA LYS A 391 0.36 20.95 -16.66
C LYS A 391 1.14 21.55 -17.83
N GLU A 392 0.74 22.75 -18.25
CA GLU A 392 1.36 23.50 -19.34
C GLU A 392 2.64 24.22 -18.89
N LYS A 393 3.27 24.94 -19.82
CA LYS A 393 4.49 25.69 -19.54
C LYS A 393 4.18 26.78 -18.51
N ASP A 394 5.04 26.89 -17.50
CA ASP A 394 4.97 27.84 -16.38
C ASP A 394 3.83 27.61 -15.37
N GLU A 395 3.11 26.49 -15.47
CA GLU A 395 2.13 26.08 -14.47
C GLU A 395 2.73 25.27 -13.31
N LEU A 396 2.18 25.49 -12.11
CA LEU A 396 2.55 24.74 -10.91
C LEU A 396 2.14 23.27 -11.01
N GLY A 397 3.07 22.38 -10.67
CA GLY A 397 2.92 20.93 -10.72
C GLY A 397 3.46 20.29 -12.00
N ARG A 398 3.99 21.09 -12.94
CA ARG A 398 4.61 20.59 -14.16
C ARG A 398 5.79 19.67 -13.84
N ALA A 399 5.84 18.51 -14.50
CA ALA A 399 6.98 17.59 -14.43
C ALA A 399 8.13 18.03 -15.35
N ARG A 400 9.38 17.91 -14.87
CA ARG A 400 10.61 18.27 -15.60
C ARG A 400 10.88 17.30 -16.77
N PRO A 401 10.80 15.96 -16.60
CA PRO A 401 11.03 15.02 -17.70
C PRO A 401 9.82 15.00 -18.65
N PRO A 402 10.02 15.11 -19.97
CA PRO A 402 8.93 14.99 -20.92
C PRO A 402 8.31 13.59 -20.85
N GLY A 403 6.98 13.50 -20.93
CA GLY A 403 6.25 12.23 -20.90
C GLY A 403 5.94 11.67 -19.50
N GLN A 404 6.27 12.39 -18.43
CA GLN A 404 5.83 12.10 -17.07
C GLN A 404 4.80 13.12 -16.60
N ALA A 405 3.85 12.69 -15.78
CA ALA A 405 2.88 13.57 -15.14
C ALA A 405 2.80 13.28 -13.64
N ARG A 406 2.78 14.34 -12.84
CA ARG A 406 2.47 14.26 -11.41
C ARG A 406 0.99 13.89 -11.24
N PHE A 407 0.63 13.07 -10.26
CA PHE A 407 -0.79 12.83 -9.98
C PHE A 407 -1.50 14.10 -9.51
N SER A 408 -2.77 14.29 -9.86
CA SER A 408 -3.56 15.41 -9.32
C SER A 408 -3.96 15.16 -7.86
N VAL A 409 -4.43 13.95 -7.56
CA VAL A 409 -4.82 13.49 -6.22
C VAL A 409 -3.84 12.43 -5.71
N GLY A 410 -3.43 12.54 -4.43
CA GLY A 410 -2.57 11.55 -3.77
C GLY A 410 -1.11 11.55 -4.23
N HIS A 411 -0.62 12.65 -4.80
CA HIS A 411 0.78 12.80 -5.23
C HIS A 411 1.79 12.79 -4.07
N GLU A 412 1.35 13.05 -2.84
CA GLU A 412 2.18 12.96 -1.63
C GLU A 412 2.33 11.53 -1.12
N TRP A 413 1.50 10.59 -1.60
CA TRP A 413 1.58 9.20 -1.19
C TRP A 413 2.82 8.54 -1.78
N SER A 414 3.31 7.49 -1.10
CA SER A 414 4.50 6.78 -1.56
C SER A 414 4.27 6.06 -2.89
N ILE A 415 5.34 5.90 -3.68
CA ILE A 415 5.32 5.09 -4.91
C ILE A 415 4.81 3.67 -4.61
N GLN A 416 5.20 3.10 -3.47
CA GLN A 416 4.81 1.75 -3.06
C GLN A 416 3.29 1.62 -2.85
N THR A 417 2.65 2.66 -2.35
CA THR A 417 1.18 2.71 -2.18
C THR A 417 0.49 2.64 -3.54
N TRP A 418 0.93 3.46 -4.50
CA TRP A 418 0.37 3.44 -5.85
C TRP A 418 0.65 2.13 -6.60
N ILE A 419 1.85 1.56 -6.44
CA ILE A 419 2.19 0.22 -6.98
C ILE A 419 1.25 -0.84 -6.38
N ALA A 420 0.93 -0.79 -5.09
CA ALA A 420 0.00 -1.75 -4.49
C ALA A 420 -1.41 -1.63 -5.07
N ILE A 421 -1.94 -0.41 -5.20
CA ILE A 421 -3.28 -0.15 -5.76
C ILE A 421 -3.37 -0.69 -7.21
N VAL A 422 -2.40 -0.35 -8.05
CA VAL A 422 -2.36 -0.80 -9.44
C VAL A 422 -2.15 -2.31 -9.53
N GLY A 423 -1.32 -2.89 -8.64
CA GLY A 423 -1.12 -4.34 -8.57
C GLY A 423 -2.39 -5.12 -8.25
N VAL A 424 -3.21 -4.64 -7.31
CA VAL A 424 -4.53 -5.24 -7.01
C VAL A 424 -5.45 -5.16 -8.23
N ALA A 425 -5.47 -4.03 -8.94
CA ALA A 425 -6.28 -3.88 -10.15
C ALA A 425 -5.89 -4.90 -11.23
N PHE A 426 -4.59 -5.08 -11.49
CA PHE A 426 -4.11 -6.08 -12.46
C PHE A 426 -4.40 -7.53 -12.03
N ALA A 427 -4.35 -7.84 -10.73
CA ALA A 427 -4.73 -9.16 -10.22
C ALA A 427 -6.23 -9.45 -10.48
N LEU A 428 -7.10 -8.48 -10.18
CA LEU A 428 -8.55 -8.58 -10.45
C LEU A 428 -8.84 -8.73 -11.95
N LEU A 429 -8.15 -7.96 -12.80
CA LEU A 429 -8.30 -8.07 -14.26
C LEU A 429 -7.81 -9.43 -14.77
N SER A 430 -6.71 -9.97 -14.25
CA SER A 430 -6.20 -11.29 -14.66
C SER A 430 -7.20 -12.40 -14.36
N TYR A 431 -7.78 -12.40 -13.15
CA TYR A 431 -8.86 -13.32 -12.80
C TYR A 431 -10.09 -13.12 -13.70
N GLY A 432 -10.55 -11.88 -13.83
CA GLY A 432 -11.72 -11.51 -14.62
C GLY A 432 -11.62 -11.89 -16.10
N PHE A 433 -10.51 -11.57 -16.77
CA PHE A 433 -10.30 -11.90 -18.18
C PHE A 433 -10.15 -13.41 -18.42
N THR A 434 -9.61 -14.16 -17.45
CA THR A 434 -9.54 -15.63 -17.54
C THR A 434 -10.95 -16.24 -17.55
N GLU A 435 -11.81 -15.79 -16.64
CA GLU A 435 -13.22 -16.22 -16.59
C GLU A 435 -14.02 -15.73 -17.81
N ALA A 436 -13.72 -14.52 -18.31
CA ALA A 436 -14.32 -14.00 -19.54
C ALA A 436 -13.97 -14.86 -20.76
N TYR A 437 -12.72 -15.31 -20.87
CA TYR A 437 -12.29 -16.22 -21.94
C TYR A 437 -13.06 -17.54 -21.89
N VAL A 438 -13.16 -18.17 -20.70
CA VAL A 438 -13.90 -19.44 -20.54
C VAL A 438 -15.36 -19.25 -20.93
N HIS A 439 -16.00 -18.18 -20.44
CA HIS A 439 -17.39 -17.86 -20.77
C HIS A 439 -17.63 -17.65 -22.27
N LEU A 440 -16.74 -16.93 -22.95
CA LEU A 440 -16.83 -16.71 -24.40
C LEU A 440 -16.63 -18.01 -25.20
N PHE A 441 -15.67 -18.83 -24.79
CA PHE A 441 -15.41 -20.13 -25.41
C PHE A 441 -16.62 -21.06 -25.27
N ASP A 442 -17.17 -21.18 -24.06
CA ASP A 442 -18.35 -22.00 -23.77
C ASP A 442 -19.60 -21.49 -24.51
N THR A 443 -19.76 -20.17 -24.63
CA THR A 443 -20.87 -19.56 -25.40
C THR A 443 -20.75 -19.84 -26.90
N TRP A 444 -19.54 -19.75 -27.45
CA TRP A 444 -19.28 -20.10 -28.85
C TRP A 444 -19.53 -21.59 -29.12
N ALA A 445 -19.01 -22.46 -28.25
CA ALA A 445 -19.21 -23.91 -28.34
C ALA A 445 -20.71 -24.28 -28.24
N SER A 446 -21.45 -23.62 -27.34
CA SER A 446 -22.90 -23.76 -27.20
C SER A 446 -23.64 -23.45 -28.51
N ARG A 447 -23.29 -22.33 -29.17
CA ARG A 447 -23.89 -21.93 -30.46
C ARG A 447 -23.54 -22.91 -31.57
N GLN A 448 -22.31 -23.38 -31.62
CA GLN A 448 -21.86 -24.35 -32.61
C GLN A 448 -22.53 -25.72 -32.44
N ALA A 449 -22.76 -26.16 -31.20
CA ALA A 449 -23.50 -27.39 -30.90
C ALA A 449 -25.00 -27.28 -31.27
N GLN A 450 -25.55 -26.06 -31.36
CA GLN A 450 -26.93 -25.81 -31.80
C GLN A 450 -27.07 -25.74 -33.33
N HIS A 451 -25.97 -25.64 -34.09
CA HIS A 451 -26.00 -25.68 -35.55
C HIS A 451 -26.15 -27.12 -36.08
N SER A 452 -26.74 -27.28 -37.27
CA SER A 452 -26.94 -28.57 -37.95
C SER A 452 -25.66 -29.39 -38.14
N ASN A 453 -24.52 -28.71 -38.27
CA ASN A 453 -23.20 -29.33 -38.43
C ASN A 453 -22.63 -29.95 -37.14
N GLY A 454 -23.17 -29.63 -35.96
CA GLY A 454 -22.71 -30.07 -34.64
C GLY A 454 -21.34 -29.50 -34.21
N LEU A 455 -20.99 -29.68 -32.93
CA LEU A 455 -19.67 -29.34 -32.37
C LEU A 455 -18.78 -30.59 -32.32
N ASP A 456 -17.56 -30.52 -32.86
CA ASP A 456 -16.57 -31.60 -32.72
C ASP A 456 -16.15 -31.74 -31.25
N TYR A 457 -16.53 -32.86 -30.64
CA TYR A 457 -16.44 -33.06 -29.20
C TYR A 457 -14.99 -33.30 -28.75
N ALA A 458 -14.21 -34.01 -29.54
CA ALA A 458 -12.78 -34.23 -29.31
C ALA A 458 -12.02 -32.90 -29.29
N ARG A 459 -12.29 -32.03 -30.27
CA ARG A 459 -11.64 -30.70 -30.35
C ARG A 459 -12.06 -29.77 -29.22
N TYR A 460 -13.32 -29.83 -28.79
CA TYR A 460 -13.80 -29.07 -27.63
C TYR A 460 -13.08 -29.47 -26.35
N LEU A 461 -13.01 -30.78 -26.04
CA LEU A 461 -12.31 -31.30 -24.85
C LEU A 461 -10.82 -30.93 -24.86
N ASN A 462 -10.15 -31.07 -26.00
CA ASN A 462 -8.74 -30.70 -26.17
C ASN A 462 -8.47 -29.19 -26.11
N SER A 463 -9.50 -28.35 -26.08
CA SER A 463 -9.39 -26.88 -25.94
C SER A 463 -9.70 -26.37 -24.55
N GLN A 464 -10.10 -27.26 -23.63
CA GLN A 464 -10.45 -26.92 -22.26
C GLN A 464 -9.24 -26.45 -21.44
N PRO A 465 -9.45 -25.63 -20.38
CA PRO A 465 -8.37 -25.11 -19.56
C PRO A 465 -7.44 -26.18 -18.96
N ARG A 466 -7.98 -27.36 -18.67
CA ARG A 466 -7.27 -28.47 -18.00
C ARG A 466 -6.73 -29.54 -18.94
N ALA A 467 -6.96 -29.43 -20.25
CA ALA A 467 -6.54 -30.44 -21.21
C ALA A 467 -5.00 -30.45 -21.42
N PRO A 468 -4.39 -31.64 -21.62
CA PRO A 468 -2.96 -31.77 -21.92
C PRO A 468 -2.63 -31.11 -23.27
N VAL A 469 -1.61 -30.26 -23.25
CA VAL A 469 -1.33 -29.33 -24.35
C VAL A 469 -0.35 -29.95 -25.33
N VAL A 470 -0.81 -30.28 -26.53
CA VAL A 470 0.05 -30.41 -27.72
C VAL A 470 -0.33 -29.28 -28.67
N TYR A 471 0.52 -28.25 -28.73
CA TYR A 471 0.29 -27.08 -29.56
C TYR A 471 0.13 -27.51 -31.03
N GLY A 472 -1.06 -27.27 -31.62
CA GLY A 472 -1.24 -27.30 -33.07
C GLY A 472 -1.88 -28.54 -33.72
N LEU A 473 -2.23 -29.62 -33.02
CA LEU A 473 -2.72 -30.84 -33.71
C LEU A 473 -4.11 -31.35 -33.33
N ARG A 474 -4.71 -30.96 -32.19
CA ARG A 474 -5.91 -31.66 -31.66
C ARG A 474 -7.03 -30.82 -31.01
N GLY A 475 -6.85 -29.51 -30.78
CA GLY A 475 -7.89 -28.58 -30.28
C GLY A 475 -8.15 -27.42 -31.25
N PHE A 476 -9.00 -26.45 -30.87
CA PHE A 476 -9.28 -25.24 -31.65
C PHE A 476 -8.09 -24.25 -31.56
N PRO A 477 -7.27 -24.10 -32.61
CA PRO A 477 -5.99 -23.40 -32.49
C PRO A 477 -6.14 -21.93 -32.09
N SER A 478 -7.14 -21.23 -32.61
CA SER A 478 -7.40 -19.81 -32.33
C SER A 478 -7.75 -19.52 -30.86
N PHE A 479 -8.48 -20.40 -30.19
CA PHE A 479 -8.82 -20.24 -28.77
C PHE A 479 -7.63 -20.58 -27.86
N ILE A 480 -6.89 -21.64 -28.21
CA ILE A 480 -5.67 -22.02 -27.50
C ILE A 480 -4.63 -20.91 -27.61
N THR A 481 -4.40 -20.34 -28.79
CA THR A 481 -3.48 -19.21 -28.98
C THR A 481 -3.93 -17.97 -28.21
N LEU A 482 -5.23 -17.63 -28.23
CA LEU A 482 -5.78 -16.52 -27.46
C LEU A 482 -5.58 -16.71 -25.96
N ARG A 483 -5.79 -17.92 -25.42
CA ARG A 483 -5.56 -18.23 -24.01
C ARG A 483 -4.10 -18.02 -23.61
N TYR A 484 -3.15 -18.57 -24.37
CA TYR A 484 -1.73 -18.39 -24.09
C TYR A 484 -1.29 -16.94 -24.23
N PHE A 485 -1.83 -16.23 -25.22
CA PHE A 485 -1.61 -14.80 -25.37
C PHE A 485 -2.08 -14.03 -24.12
N LEU A 486 -3.29 -14.27 -23.63
CA LEU A 486 -3.82 -13.62 -22.42
C LEU A 486 -2.99 -13.95 -21.16
N LEU A 487 -2.48 -15.18 -21.06
CA LEU A 487 -1.61 -15.60 -19.96
C LEU A 487 -0.24 -14.90 -20.01
N ILE A 488 0.38 -14.85 -21.20
CA ILE A 488 1.64 -14.11 -21.41
C ILE A 488 1.44 -12.62 -21.14
N MET A 489 0.36 -12.02 -21.62
CA MET A 489 0.02 -10.62 -21.34
C MET A 489 -0.20 -10.37 -19.85
N SER A 490 -0.81 -11.32 -19.11
CA SER A 490 -0.96 -11.23 -17.66
C SER A 490 0.39 -11.27 -16.93
N ILE A 491 1.32 -12.12 -17.37
CA ILE A 491 2.68 -12.19 -16.83
C ILE A 491 3.43 -10.88 -17.11
N ILE A 492 3.40 -10.39 -18.35
CA ILE A 492 4.03 -9.12 -18.73
C ILE A 492 3.44 -7.98 -17.91
N ALA A 493 2.11 -7.92 -17.77
CA ALA A 493 1.43 -6.90 -16.99
C ALA A 493 1.86 -6.93 -15.51
N SER A 494 1.99 -8.11 -14.90
CA SER A 494 2.37 -8.29 -13.48
C SER A 494 3.74 -7.71 -13.10
N VAL A 495 4.61 -7.53 -14.09
CA VAL A 495 5.93 -6.90 -13.94
C VAL A 495 5.90 -5.46 -14.47
N GLY A 496 5.31 -5.26 -15.64
CA GLY A 496 5.32 -4.01 -16.39
C GLY A 496 4.65 -2.85 -15.67
N TYR A 497 3.56 -3.10 -14.93
CA TYR A 497 2.83 -2.01 -14.25
C TYR A 497 3.70 -1.27 -13.21
N LYS A 498 4.71 -1.94 -12.63
CA LYS A 498 5.61 -1.36 -11.62
C LYS A 498 6.46 -0.23 -12.19
N PHE A 499 6.72 -0.27 -13.49
CA PHE A 499 7.49 0.75 -14.21
C PHE A 499 6.60 1.91 -14.69
N ALA A 500 5.28 1.81 -14.58
CA ALA A 500 4.38 2.90 -14.94
C ALA A 500 4.40 4.04 -13.92
N ILE A 501 4.56 3.71 -12.64
CA ILE A 501 4.54 4.66 -11.52
C ILE A 501 5.96 5.19 -11.28
N VAL A 502 6.09 6.51 -11.23
CA VAL A 502 7.38 7.20 -11.11
C VAL A 502 7.30 8.32 -10.07
N SER A 503 8.46 8.86 -9.70
CA SER A 503 8.57 10.07 -8.91
C SER A 503 9.09 11.22 -9.77
N PRO A 504 8.20 11.98 -10.44
CA PRO A 504 8.63 13.07 -11.31
C PRO A 504 9.12 14.27 -10.51
N ASP A 505 10.22 14.86 -10.95
CA ASP A 505 10.63 16.21 -10.53
C ASP A 505 9.54 17.20 -10.95
N ALA A 506 8.91 17.88 -9.99
CA ALA A 506 7.83 18.80 -10.30
C ALA A 506 8.17 20.23 -9.87
N TRP A 507 7.76 21.21 -10.67
CA TRP A 507 7.83 22.63 -10.31
C TRP A 507 6.72 22.94 -9.32
N ILE A 508 7.05 23.23 -8.07
CA ILE A 508 6.06 23.39 -7.01
C ILE A 508 6.30 24.65 -6.19
N LYS A 509 5.23 25.07 -5.50
CA LYS A 509 5.26 26.10 -4.47
C LYS A 509 4.95 25.44 -3.15
N GLU A 510 5.81 25.67 -2.17
CA GLU A 510 5.70 25.11 -0.83
C GLU A 510 5.82 26.22 0.21
N ASN A 511 4.84 26.30 1.11
CA ASN A 511 4.95 27.18 2.27
C ASN A 511 5.79 26.48 3.34
N PHE A 512 6.79 27.17 3.87
CA PHE A 512 7.60 26.67 4.96
C PHE A 512 7.21 27.30 6.28
N HIS A 513 7.48 26.57 7.37
CA HIS A 513 7.31 27.14 8.69
C HIS A 513 8.39 28.21 8.92
N PRO A 514 8.04 29.40 9.45
CA PRO A 514 8.96 30.46 9.86
C PRO A 514 10.29 29.99 10.46
N ARG A 515 10.21 29.11 11.46
CA ARG A 515 11.37 28.56 12.19
C ARG A 515 12.35 27.71 11.35
N LEU A 516 12.04 27.43 10.08
CA LEU A 516 12.95 26.69 9.21
C LEU A 516 14.20 27.51 8.88
N ILE A 517 14.03 28.82 8.72
CA ILE A 517 15.10 29.74 8.35
C ILE A 517 15.61 30.39 9.63
N GLU A 518 16.91 30.24 9.87
CA GLU A 518 17.61 30.92 10.95
C GLU A 518 18.43 32.07 10.36
N PHE A 519 18.33 33.23 11.00
CA PHE A 519 19.09 34.42 10.62
C PHE A 519 20.30 34.54 11.54
N ILE A 520 21.48 34.51 10.93
CA ILE A 520 22.76 34.58 11.60
C ILE A 520 23.09 36.04 11.94
N LYS A 521 23.45 36.28 13.20
CA LYS A 521 23.99 37.56 13.66
C LYS A 521 25.38 37.78 13.07
N SER A 522 25.60 38.97 12.53
CA SER A 522 26.92 39.36 12.01
C SER A 522 27.88 39.56 13.19
N GLU A 523 28.96 38.79 13.22
CA GLU A 523 30.01 38.87 14.22
C GLU A 523 31.31 39.39 13.59
N LEU A 524 32.18 39.99 14.41
CA LEU A 524 33.52 40.40 14.00
C LEU A 524 34.46 39.17 13.97
N SER A 525 34.20 38.23 13.06
CA SER A 525 35.06 37.06 12.86
C SER A 525 35.19 36.68 11.39
N ALA A 526 36.40 36.26 11.00
CA ALA A 526 36.66 35.64 9.72
C ALA A 526 36.27 34.15 9.69
N VAL A 527 36.05 33.50 10.85
CA VAL A 527 35.64 32.09 10.96
C VAL A 527 34.82 31.89 12.24
N LYS A 528 33.67 31.20 12.15
CA LYS A 528 32.92 30.79 13.36
C LYS A 528 33.59 29.60 14.04
N ASN A 529 33.97 29.77 15.31
CA ASN A 529 34.47 28.67 16.15
C ASN A 529 33.40 27.57 16.28
N GLY A 530 33.77 26.31 15.99
CA GLY A 530 32.88 25.14 16.08
C GLY A 530 32.38 24.59 14.73
N SER A 531 32.73 25.22 13.62
CA SER A 531 32.41 24.78 12.26
C SER A 531 33.54 23.93 11.67
N ILE A 532 33.24 22.73 11.15
CA ILE A 532 34.20 21.86 10.44
C ILE A 532 34.72 22.51 9.12
N VAL A 533 34.05 23.56 8.64
CA VAL A 533 34.40 24.30 7.41
C VAL A 533 34.64 25.77 7.76
N SER A 534 35.83 26.28 7.44
CA SER A 534 36.22 27.68 7.64
C SER A 534 35.56 28.58 6.60
N GLU A 535 34.39 29.16 6.91
CA GLU A 535 33.75 30.12 5.99
C GLU A 535 33.64 31.51 6.62
N PRO A 536 34.05 32.58 5.89
CA PRO A 536 34.03 33.95 6.39
C PRO A 536 32.63 34.57 6.40
N GLU A 537 32.41 35.53 7.30
CA GLU A 537 31.16 36.29 7.42
C GLU A 537 30.88 37.15 6.16
N PRO A 538 29.61 37.35 5.77
CA PRO A 538 29.25 38.12 4.57
C PRO A 538 29.77 39.55 4.57
N TRP A 539 29.93 40.19 5.74
CA TRP A 539 30.40 41.58 5.77
C TRP A 539 31.83 41.75 5.28
N ILE A 540 32.66 40.71 5.41
CA ILE A 540 34.02 40.69 4.85
C ILE A 540 33.96 40.29 3.38
N ASN A 541 33.28 39.18 3.08
CA ASN A 541 33.43 38.48 1.80
C ASN A 541 32.46 38.91 0.69
N ASP A 542 31.29 39.49 1.01
CA ASP A 542 30.39 40.00 -0.02
C ASP A 542 31.04 41.19 -0.71
N PHE A 543 31.06 41.23 -2.04
CA PHE A 543 31.81 42.25 -2.78
C PHE A 543 30.92 42.87 -3.86
N PRO A 544 31.08 44.16 -4.18
CA PRO A 544 30.44 44.69 -5.38
C PRO A 544 30.92 43.87 -6.59
N LEU A 545 30.02 43.59 -7.52
CA LEU A 545 30.28 42.83 -8.76
C LEU A 545 30.45 41.31 -8.62
N HIS A 546 30.37 40.76 -7.40
CA HIS A 546 30.18 39.32 -7.28
C HIS A 546 28.73 38.93 -7.62
N ASP A 547 28.59 37.90 -8.46
CA ASP A 547 27.28 37.39 -8.92
C ASP A 547 26.46 36.79 -7.77
N ILE A 548 27.12 36.36 -6.69
CA ILE A 548 26.51 35.64 -5.58
C ILE A 548 26.94 36.29 -4.26
N ASN A 549 26.12 37.18 -3.72
CA ASN A 549 26.29 37.78 -2.39
C ASN A 549 25.31 37.16 -1.38
N ARG A 550 25.65 37.16 -0.08
CA ARG A 550 24.84 36.51 0.98
C ARG A 550 24.00 37.47 1.80
N ALA A 551 24.50 38.66 2.10
CA ALA A 551 23.85 39.68 2.92
C ALA A 551 23.72 41.04 2.21
N PHE A 552 24.63 41.39 1.29
CA PHE A 552 24.67 42.71 0.67
C PHE A 552 24.31 42.74 -0.81
N ILE A 553 23.45 43.68 -1.18
CA ILE A 553 23.14 44.02 -2.57
C ILE A 553 23.67 45.43 -2.86
N HIS A 554 24.43 45.55 -3.95
CA HIS A 554 25.09 46.78 -4.36
C HIS A 554 24.32 47.41 -5.54
N PHE A 555 23.87 48.64 -5.36
CA PHE A 555 23.28 49.44 -6.44
C PHE A 555 24.39 50.31 -7.04
N ASN A 556 24.90 49.91 -8.19
CA ASN A 556 26.05 50.56 -8.82
C ASN A 556 25.63 51.41 -10.03
N GLN A 557 26.46 52.40 -10.37
CA GLN A 557 26.31 53.16 -11.61
C GLN A 557 26.81 52.33 -12.78
N VAL A 558 26.16 52.46 -13.94
CA VAL A 558 26.51 51.71 -15.15
C VAL A 558 27.64 52.43 -15.89
N ALA A 559 28.66 51.69 -16.32
CA ALA A 559 29.74 52.16 -17.17
C ALA A 559 29.23 52.37 -18.61
N GLN A 560 29.82 53.35 -19.32
CA GLN A 560 29.47 53.59 -20.73
C GLN A 560 29.95 52.43 -21.63
N GLU A 561 31.13 51.87 -21.36
CA GLU A 561 31.67 50.70 -22.05
C GLU A 561 32.46 49.78 -21.08
N PRO A 562 32.22 48.46 -21.10
CA PRO A 562 31.12 47.76 -21.79
C PRO A 562 29.77 48.17 -21.19
N ARG A 563 28.78 48.40 -22.04
CA ARG A 563 27.41 48.72 -21.59
C ARG A 563 26.95 47.63 -20.62
N TYR A 564 26.30 48.03 -19.53
CA TYR A 564 25.80 47.17 -18.45
C TYR A 564 26.83 46.65 -17.44
N ALA A 565 28.13 46.93 -17.60
CA ALA A 565 29.08 46.74 -16.51
C ALA A 565 28.95 47.87 -15.47
N ALA A 566 29.32 47.60 -14.22
CA ALA A 566 29.38 48.67 -13.22
C ALA A 566 30.60 49.56 -13.44
N ASN A 567 30.44 50.85 -13.20
CA ASN A 567 31.54 51.79 -13.21
C ASN A 567 32.36 51.67 -11.92
N MET A 568 33.57 51.14 -12.03
CA MET A 568 34.48 50.91 -10.89
C MET A 568 35.14 52.20 -10.37
N SER A 569 35.10 53.28 -11.17
CA SER A 569 35.67 54.59 -10.84
C SER A 569 34.70 55.50 -10.10
N LEU A 570 33.46 55.07 -9.88
CA LEU A 570 32.42 55.81 -9.17
C LEU A 570 31.98 55.03 -7.92
N PRO A 571 31.57 55.74 -6.86
CA PRO A 571 31.08 55.10 -5.66
C PRO A 571 29.74 54.40 -5.94
N PRO A 572 29.32 53.43 -5.10
CA PRO A 572 28.01 52.82 -5.25
C PRO A 572 26.90 53.86 -5.01
N ASN A 573 25.81 53.80 -5.78
CA ASN A 573 24.61 54.64 -5.55
C ASN A 573 23.96 54.32 -4.22
N GLY A 574 24.08 53.08 -3.77
CA GLY A 574 23.58 52.65 -2.47
C GLY A 574 23.81 51.17 -2.24
N LEU A 575 23.61 50.74 -1.01
CA LEU A 575 23.69 49.33 -0.61
C LEU A 575 22.43 48.94 0.17
N ALA A 576 21.93 47.74 -0.04
CA ALA A 576 20.93 47.13 0.84
C ALA A 576 21.58 45.96 1.60
N MET A 577 21.35 45.91 2.91
CA MET A 577 21.76 44.84 3.80
C MET A 577 20.52 44.08 4.28
N VAL A 578 20.44 42.80 3.92
CA VAL A 578 19.35 41.90 4.31
C VAL A 578 19.83 40.89 5.35
N GLY A 579 18.95 40.02 5.86
CA GLY A 579 19.31 38.93 6.77
C GLY A 579 20.33 37.96 6.19
N HIS A 580 21.31 37.52 6.99
CA HIS A 580 22.20 36.42 6.62
C HIS A 580 21.49 35.12 7.01
N ALA A 581 20.92 34.39 6.04
CA ALA A 581 20.03 33.27 6.32
C ALA A 581 20.67 31.90 6.06
N ASN A 582 20.35 30.94 6.91
CA ASN A 582 20.60 29.51 6.71
C ASN A 582 19.36 28.69 7.11
N CYS A 583 19.37 27.38 6.87
CA CYS A 583 18.35 26.48 7.38
C CYS A 583 18.80 25.86 8.71
N PHE A 584 17.89 25.79 9.67
CA PHE A 584 18.16 25.25 11.01
C PHE A 584 18.47 23.74 10.95
N SER A 585 19.72 23.35 11.26
CA SER A 585 20.16 21.95 11.28
C SER A 585 20.18 21.41 12.71
N THR A 586 19.04 20.94 13.19
CA THR A 586 18.99 20.05 14.35
C THR A 586 18.52 18.67 13.93
N SER A 587 19.46 17.86 13.45
CA SER A 587 19.39 16.38 13.51
C SER A 587 18.29 15.62 12.74
N ARG A 588 17.54 16.22 11.79
CA ARG A 588 16.61 15.47 10.93
C ARG A 588 16.51 16.06 9.52
N ALA A 589 16.92 15.26 8.54
CA ALA A 589 16.68 15.38 7.09
C ALA A 589 17.08 16.71 6.43
N ASP A 590 17.96 16.64 5.43
CA ASP A 590 18.20 17.77 4.53
C ASP A 590 16.86 18.23 3.93
N GLN A 591 16.45 19.47 4.21
CA GLN A 591 15.14 20.00 3.80
C GLN A 591 14.99 20.07 2.28
N PHE A 592 16.13 20.19 1.59
CA PHE A 592 16.26 20.17 0.15
C PHE A 592 17.16 19.00 -0.26
N TYR A 593 16.77 18.32 -1.34
CA TYR A 593 17.53 17.25 -1.96
C TYR A 593 18.55 17.80 -2.96
N PRO A 594 19.58 17.04 -3.34
CA PRO A 594 20.58 17.49 -4.32
C PRO A 594 19.98 18.00 -5.63
N GLY A 595 18.93 17.38 -6.16
CA GLY A 595 18.27 17.84 -7.40
C GLY A 595 17.27 19.00 -7.25
N ASP A 596 17.07 19.52 -6.04
CA ASP A 596 16.17 20.65 -5.79
C ASP A 596 16.81 21.96 -6.29
N VAL A 597 16.08 22.70 -7.13
CA VAL A 597 16.55 23.96 -7.73
C VAL A 597 15.41 24.97 -7.78
N GLY A 598 15.60 26.14 -7.17
CA GLY A 598 14.58 27.19 -7.13
C GLY A 598 14.96 28.40 -6.31
N THR A 599 13.94 29.18 -5.93
CA THR A 599 14.07 30.35 -5.08
C THR A 599 13.24 30.23 -3.82
N LEU A 600 13.86 30.57 -2.68
CA LEU A 600 13.20 30.74 -1.39
C LEU A 600 12.91 32.22 -1.18
N HIS A 601 11.63 32.55 -0.97
CA HIS A 601 11.16 33.91 -0.78
C HIS A 601 10.94 34.16 0.71
N THR A 602 11.58 35.22 1.21
CA THR A 602 11.46 35.68 2.60
C THR A 602 11.01 37.14 2.62
N ARG A 603 10.20 37.50 3.63
CA ARG A 603 9.81 38.89 3.89
C ARG A 603 10.59 39.40 5.09
N GLU A 604 11.40 40.43 4.88
CA GLU A 604 12.39 40.91 5.85
C GLU A 604 12.33 42.44 5.99
N VAL A 605 12.60 42.95 7.19
CA VAL A 605 13.03 44.35 7.34
C VAL A 605 14.50 44.40 6.94
N ILE A 606 14.89 45.39 6.15
CA ILE A 606 16.25 45.53 5.62
C ILE A 606 16.77 46.94 5.89
N LEU A 607 18.10 47.08 5.93
CA LEU A 607 18.78 48.36 6.06
C LEU A 607 19.27 48.81 4.68
N VAL A 608 18.96 50.03 4.29
CA VAL A 608 19.32 50.61 2.99
C VAL A 608 20.19 51.85 3.22
N ALA A 609 21.34 51.91 2.56
CA ALA A 609 22.20 53.08 2.51
C ALA A 609 21.98 53.78 1.15
N ASN A 610 21.35 54.93 1.15
CA ASN A 610 21.09 55.71 -0.07
C ASN A 610 22.16 56.79 -0.26
N GLY A 611 22.87 56.75 -1.37
CA GLY A 611 24.01 57.61 -1.68
C GLY A 611 23.61 58.88 -2.43
N SER A 612 24.22 59.99 -2.02
CA SER A 612 24.08 61.30 -2.66
C SER A 612 25.43 62.02 -2.69
N VAL A 613 25.59 62.96 -3.62
CA VAL A 613 26.81 63.76 -3.74
C VAL A 613 26.72 64.98 -2.82
N GLY A 614 27.75 65.20 -2.00
CA GLY A 614 27.87 66.39 -1.17
C GLY A 614 28.08 67.64 -2.03
N LYS A 615 27.28 68.68 -1.79
CA LYS A 615 27.40 69.97 -2.51
C LYS A 615 28.37 70.88 -1.76
N GLY A 616 29.43 71.32 -2.44
CA GLY A 616 30.38 72.31 -1.92
C GLY A 616 31.83 71.95 -2.25
N ASP A 617 32.72 72.94 -2.10
CA ASP A 617 34.16 72.74 -2.23
C ASP A 617 34.73 72.35 -0.87
N PHE A 618 35.31 71.15 -0.80
CA PHE A 618 35.84 70.58 0.44
C PHE A 618 37.36 70.42 0.35
N TYR A 619 38.02 70.47 1.51
CA TYR A 619 39.47 70.32 1.61
C TYR A 619 39.83 69.35 2.74
N MET A 620 40.88 68.56 2.56
CA MET A 620 41.52 67.77 3.61
C MET A 620 42.78 68.49 4.10
N THR A 621 42.99 68.50 5.41
CA THR A 621 44.13 69.14 6.11
C THR A 621 44.99 68.10 6.81
N GLU A 622 46.18 68.45 7.30
CA GLU A 622 47.04 67.51 8.03
C GLU A 622 46.35 66.88 9.27
N ASP A 623 45.72 67.71 10.10
CA ASP A 623 44.84 67.25 11.19
C ASP A 623 43.47 66.84 10.60
N PRO A 624 43.07 65.56 10.73
CA PRO A 624 41.78 65.07 10.25
C PRO A 624 40.59 65.48 11.15
N GLY A 625 40.83 66.00 12.36
CA GLY A 625 39.75 66.35 13.29
C GLY A 625 38.90 65.15 13.69
N ASP A 626 37.60 65.20 13.40
CA ASP A 626 36.62 64.14 13.68
C ASP A 626 36.57 63.02 12.62
N TRP A 627 37.38 63.13 11.57
CA TRP A 627 37.42 62.15 10.48
C TRP A 627 38.37 61.00 10.77
N HIS A 628 37.94 59.79 10.42
CA HIS A 628 38.80 58.62 10.41
C HIS A 628 39.50 58.54 9.05
N ARG A 629 40.83 58.67 9.05
CA ARG A 629 41.66 58.68 7.84
C ARG A 629 42.32 57.33 7.59
N MET A 630 42.25 56.88 6.33
CA MET A 630 42.96 55.72 5.80
C MET A 630 43.74 56.13 4.54
N GLU A 631 44.88 55.49 4.32
CA GLU A 631 45.66 55.63 3.09
C GLU A 631 45.54 54.35 2.26
N THR A 632 45.26 54.47 0.97
CA THR A 632 45.26 53.31 0.06
C THR A 632 46.67 52.93 -0.36
N THR A 633 46.94 51.63 -0.44
CA THR A 633 48.14 51.09 -1.09
C THR A 633 47.95 51.01 -2.61
N SER A 634 46.73 50.63 -3.03
CA SER A 634 46.26 50.56 -4.40
C SER A 634 46.29 51.94 -5.07
N THR A 635 46.73 51.95 -6.32
CA THR A 635 46.66 53.11 -7.21
C THR A 635 45.40 53.12 -8.07
N ASN A 636 44.57 52.08 -8.00
CA ASN A 636 43.42 51.85 -8.87
C ASN A 636 42.16 52.66 -8.46
N TRP A 637 42.32 53.60 -7.53
CA TRP A 637 41.25 54.51 -7.10
C TRP A 637 41.04 55.68 -8.06
N PHE A 638 42.04 56.02 -8.86
CA PHE A 638 42.00 57.12 -9.81
C PHE A 638 42.53 56.70 -11.17
N ASP A 639 42.09 57.39 -12.21
CA ASP A 639 42.69 57.36 -13.53
C ASP A 639 43.19 58.79 -13.87
N PRO A 640 44.51 59.04 -14.01
CA PRO A 640 45.62 58.07 -13.96
C PRO A 640 45.90 57.52 -12.54
N PRO A 641 46.54 56.33 -12.43
CA PRO A 641 46.72 55.62 -11.16
C PRO A 641 47.48 56.43 -10.11
N ARG A 642 46.85 56.66 -8.96
CA ARG A 642 47.44 57.36 -7.80
C ARG A 642 46.88 56.82 -6.49
N ARG A 643 47.66 56.92 -5.42
CA ARG A 643 47.19 56.61 -4.06
C ARG A 643 46.18 57.64 -3.59
N ALA A 644 45.17 57.18 -2.86
CA ALA A 644 44.12 58.00 -2.29
C ALA A 644 44.30 58.16 -0.78
N LEU A 645 43.97 59.34 -0.29
CA LEU A 645 43.62 59.58 1.11
C LEU A 645 42.11 59.49 1.21
N VAL A 646 41.62 58.62 2.09
CA VAL A 646 40.19 58.35 2.28
C VAL A 646 39.82 58.69 3.71
N GLU A 647 38.78 59.46 3.87
CA GLU A 647 38.25 59.84 5.17
C GLU A 647 36.78 59.50 5.28
N TYR A 648 36.37 58.99 6.43
CA TYR A 648 34.97 58.80 6.74
C TYR A 648 34.64 59.30 8.15
N ARG A 649 33.39 59.73 8.33
CA ARG A 649 32.83 60.05 9.64
C ARG A 649 31.33 59.80 9.67
N LEU A 650 30.81 59.57 10.86
CA LEU A 650 29.38 59.53 11.12
C LEU A 650 28.96 60.92 11.59
N ALA A 651 28.42 61.72 10.67
CA ALA A 651 28.07 63.11 10.97
C ALA A 651 26.87 63.19 11.93
N GLU A 652 25.90 62.31 11.75
CA GLU A 652 24.70 62.14 12.58
C GLU A 652 24.33 60.65 12.61
N PHE A 653 23.44 60.25 13.53
CA PHE A 653 22.99 58.87 13.61
C PHE A 653 22.27 58.45 12.31
N GLY A 654 22.81 57.44 11.62
CA GLY A 654 22.34 57.01 10.30
C GLY A 654 22.83 57.85 9.12
N SER A 655 23.80 58.75 9.31
CA SER A 655 24.37 59.61 8.27
C SER A 655 25.88 59.43 8.16
N LEU A 656 26.32 58.74 7.10
CA LEU A 656 27.73 58.45 6.82
C LEU A 656 28.26 59.40 5.75
N GLN A 657 29.33 60.12 6.06
CA GLN A 657 30.07 60.92 5.08
C GLN A 657 31.38 60.22 4.76
N ILE A 658 31.69 60.14 3.47
CA ILE A 658 32.94 59.58 2.95
C ILE A 658 33.51 60.58 1.96
N GLN A 659 34.79 60.89 2.07
CA GLN A 659 35.49 61.76 1.13
C GLN A 659 36.86 61.20 0.79
N TRP A 660 37.33 61.50 -0.42
CA TRP A 660 38.66 61.07 -0.85
C TRP A 660 39.37 62.14 -1.67
N ALA A 661 40.70 62.14 -1.61
CA ALA A 661 41.56 63.03 -2.34
C ALA A 661 42.83 62.30 -2.82
N LYS A 662 43.51 62.85 -3.83
CA LYS A 662 44.80 62.34 -4.30
C LYS A 662 45.87 62.62 -3.25
N LYS A 663 46.66 61.61 -2.86
CA LYS A 663 47.74 61.79 -1.89
C LYS A 663 48.80 62.77 -2.44
N PRO A 664 49.25 63.77 -1.65
CA PRO A 664 50.30 64.69 -2.07
C PRO A 664 51.68 64.02 -2.12
N ASN A 665 52.51 64.38 -3.11
CA ASN A 665 53.84 63.80 -3.34
C ASN A 665 54.97 64.44 -2.49
N LYS A 666 54.71 65.52 -1.74
CA LYS A 666 55.73 66.25 -0.97
C LYS A 666 55.32 66.42 0.49
N SER A 667 56.26 66.13 1.39
CA SER A 667 56.20 66.35 2.84
C SER A 667 56.62 67.79 3.18
N SER A 668 55.77 68.77 2.89
CA SER A 668 55.94 70.15 3.39
C SER A 668 55.07 70.35 4.63
N GLU A 669 55.58 71.10 5.61
CA GLU A 669 54.90 71.45 6.86
C GLU A 669 53.55 72.14 6.56
N SER A 670 52.45 71.50 6.98
CA SER A 670 51.05 71.82 6.67
C SER A 670 50.64 71.70 5.19
N TRP A 671 49.82 70.70 4.88
CA TRP A 671 49.19 70.55 3.57
C TRP A 671 47.68 70.72 3.64
N ARG A 672 47.12 71.34 2.60
CA ARG A 672 45.68 71.46 2.34
C ARG A 672 45.40 71.02 0.91
N ILE A 673 44.66 69.93 0.73
CA ILE A 673 44.36 69.35 -0.59
C ILE A 673 42.86 69.43 -0.88
N PRO A 674 42.45 69.72 -2.13
CA PRO A 674 41.04 69.67 -2.51
C PRO A 674 40.54 68.23 -2.47
N VAL A 675 39.33 68.04 -1.94
CA VAL A 675 38.61 66.77 -1.98
C VAL A 675 38.11 66.55 -3.41
N GLU A 676 38.41 65.39 -3.99
CA GLU A 676 37.96 65.02 -5.33
C GLU A 676 36.45 64.75 -5.33
N HIS A 677 35.96 64.08 -4.28
CA HIS A 677 34.54 63.80 -4.12
C HIS A 677 34.19 63.57 -2.66
N ARG A 678 33.00 64.06 -2.26
CA ARG A 678 32.38 63.76 -0.97
C ARG A 678 31.03 63.10 -1.21
N SER A 679 30.88 61.87 -0.73
CA SER A 679 29.63 61.11 -0.75
C SER A 679 28.95 61.15 0.61
N LEU A 680 27.63 61.30 0.59
CA LEU A 680 26.76 61.24 1.76
C LEU A 680 25.82 60.04 1.60
N TYR A 681 25.91 59.10 2.53
CA TYR A 681 25.03 57.93 2.62
C TYR A 681 24.07 58.07 3.79
N LYS A 682 22.78 58.11 3.50
CA LYS A 682 21.72 58.10 4.52
C LYS A 682 21.19 56.70 4.70
N MET A 683 21.12 56.25 5.95
CA MET A 683 20.60 54.96 6.34
C MET A 683 19.08 55.04 6.53
N GLU A 684 18.36 54.11 5.92
CA GLU A 684 16.90 54.02 5.95
C GLU A 684 16.49 52.56 6.16
N LEU A 685 15.33 52.34 6.79
CA LEU A 685 14.73 51.01 6.90
C LEU A 685 13.62 50.85 5.86
N ALA A 686 13.55 49.64 5.29
CA ALA A 686 12.54 49.24 4.34
C ALA A 686 12.06 47.81 4.64
N THR A 687 10.83 47.48 4.27
CA THR A 687 10.39 46.09 4.17
C THR A 687 10.59 45.61 2.75
N ALA A 688 11.16 44.42 2.57
CA ALA A 688 11.44 43.88 1.26
C ALA A 688 11.20 42.37 1.17
N GLU A 689 10.85 41.91 -0.03
CA GLU A 689 10.91 40.51 -0.40
C GLU A 689 12.33 40.18 -0.87
N VAL A 690 12.97 39.26 -0.16
CA VAL A 690 14.30 38.74 -0.48
C VAL A 690 14.12 37.37 -1.14
N ARG A 691 14.62 37.25 -2.37
CA ARG A 691 14.64 35.99 -3.12
C ARG A 691 16.01 35.36 -2.98
N ARG A 692 16.07 34.16 -2.43
CA ARG A 692 17.30 33.42 -2.14
C ARG A 692 17.41 32.21 -3.04
N TYR A 693 18.58 31.99 -3.63
CA TYR A 693 18.79 30.86 -4.52
C TYR A 693 18.99 29.57 -3.72
N VAL A 694 18.33 28.49 -4.15
CA VAL A 694 18.47 27.16 -3.56
C VAL A 694 18.88 26.19 -4.66
N ARG A 695 20.00 25.49 -4.43
CA ARG A 695 20.55 24.48 -5.33
C ARG A 695 21.43 23.50 -4.55
N ASP A 696 21.44 22.23 -4.92
CA ASP A 696 22.42 21.22 -4.48
C ASP A 696 22.60 21.16 -2.94
N GLN A 697 21.49 21.20 -2.19
CA GLN A 697 21.50 21.22 -0.71
C GLN A 697 22.27 22.39 -0.07
N ASN A 698 22.46 23.51 -0.78
CA ASN A 698 23.08 24.72 -0.23
C ASN A 698 22.13 25.47 0.74
N CYS A 699 21.75 24.78 1.80
CA CYS A 699 20.89 25.28 2.87
C CYS A 699 21.69 25.94 3.98
N ARG A 700 23.01 25.71 4.01
CA ARG A 700 23.90 26.28 5.01
C ARG A 700 24.17 27.75 4.77
N PHE A 701 24.16 28.19 3.52
CA PHE A 701 24.30 29.58 3.13
C PHE A 701 23.33 29.84 1.99
N LEU A 702 22.26 30.58 2.25
CA LEU A 702 21.28 30.92 1.24
C LEU A 702 21.69 32.23 0.56
N PRO A 703 22.39 32.20 -0.60
CA PRO A 703 22.77 33.41 -1.29
C PRO A 703 21.53 34.13 -1.82
N GLN A 704 21.67 35.43 -1.99
CA GLN A 704 20.62 36.24 -2.57
C GLN A 704 20.64 36.13 -4.09
N ALA A 705 19.45 36.02 -4.67
CA ALA A 705 19.20 36.07 -6.10
C ALA A 705 18.67 37.44 -6.52
N ALA A 706 17.75 38.02 -5.74
CA ALA A 706 17.15 39.32 -6.03
C ALA A 706 16.45 39.93 -4.81
N LEU A 707 16.21 41.24 -4.88
CA LEU A 707 15.50 42.01 -3.87
C LEU A 707 14.39 42.85 -4.50
N SER A 708 13.30 42.95 -3.78
CA SER A 708 12.08 43.65 -4.19
C SER A 708 11.57 44.48 -3.02
N PHE A 709 11.68 45.81 -3.11
CA PHE A 709 11.23 46.72 -2.05
C PHE A 709 9.70 46.77 -2.00
N LEU A 710 9.14 46.53 -0.82
CA LEU A 710 7.69 46.51 -0.58
C LEU A 710 7.21 47.84 0.01
N SER A 711 7.92 48.38 1.00
CA SER A 711 7.64 49.68 1.62
C SER A 711 8.92 50.32 2.18
N PHE A 712 8.94 51.65 2.25
CA PHE A 712 10.03 52.45 2.84
C PHE A 712 9.51 53.23 4.03
N SER A 713 10.35 53.47 5.04
CA SER A 713 10.01 54.36 6.15
C SER A 713 9.97 55.82 5.68
N ASN A 714 8.91 56.54 6.06
CA ASN A 714 8.77 57.98 5.83
C ASN A 714 9.25 58.85 7.03
N ASP A 715 9.74 58.20 8.09
CA ASP A 715 10.15 58.84 9.34
C ASP A 715 11.68 58.97 9.44
N THR A 716 12.17 59.66 10.48
CA THR A 716 13.60 59.69 10.79
C THR A 716 14.11 58.30 11.15
N PHE A 717 15.37 58.00 10.79
CA PHE A 717 15.97 56.67 11.01
C PHE A 717 15.79 56.15 12.44
N GLU A 718 15.95 57.01 13.45
CA GLU A 718 15.73 56.68 14.86
C GLU A 718 14.27 56.26 15.16
N LYS A 719 13.28 56.97 14.61
CA LYS A 719 11.87 56.61 14.75
C LYS A 719 11.53 55.32 14.01
N SER A 720 12.12 55.10 12.83
CA SER A 720 11.94 53.86 12.06
C SER A 720 12.42 52.64 12.85
N ILE A 721 13.53 52.76 13.58
CA ILE A 721 14.04 51.71 14.47
C ILE A 721 13.08 51.43 15.61
N ALA A 722 12.56 52.47 16.25
CA ALA A 722 11.57 52.34 17.33
C ALA A 722 10.28 51.64 16.86
N ALA A 723 9.83 51.91 15.62
CA ALA A 723 8.64 51.29 15.04
C ALA A 723 8.78 49.77 14.84
N VAL A 724 9.98 49.29 14.49
CA VAL A 724 10.26 47.86 14.31
C VAL A 724 10.43 47.14 15.65
N MET A 725 10.82 47.86 16.71
CA MET A 725 11.12 47.28 18.03
C MET A 725 10.39 47.98 19.18
N PRO A 726 9.06 47.82 19.28
CA PRO A 726 8.25 48.48 20.30
C PRO A 726 8.54 48.01 21.74
N SER A 727 9.24 46.89 21.93
CA SER A 727 9.54 46.31 23.25
C SER A 727 10.69 46.98 24.01
N TRP A 728 11.27 48.06 23.48
CA TRP A 728 12.58 48.57 23.91
C TRP A 728 12.59 49.69 24.96
N GLY A 729 11.43 50.12 25.45
CA GLY A 729 11.31 51.12 26.52
C GLY A 729 11.78 52.53 26.10
N ASN A 730 12.05 53.40 27.09
CA ASN A 730 12.38 54.83 26.89
C ASN A 730 13.85 55.12 26.49
N ILE A 731 14.66 54.10 26.18
CA ILE A 731 16.07 54.30 25.78
C ILE A 731 16.11 54.71 24.31
N THR A 732 16.80 55.80 23.98
CA THR A 732 16.94 56.28 22.59
C THR A 732 17.78 55.33 21.76
N ALA A 733 17.56 55.29 20.45
CA ALA A 733 18.34 54.41 19.57
C ALA A 733 19.83 54.81 19.61
N THR A 734 20.09 56.11 19.68
CA THR A 734 21.43 56.70 19.77
C THR A 734 22.23 56.25 20.99
N GLU A 735 21.61 56.16 22.18
CA GLU A 735 22.26 55.68 23.41
C GLU A 735 22.60 54.18 23.35
N ARG A 736 21.79 53.40 22.61
CA ARG A 736 21.92 51.94 22.56
C ARG A 736 22.84 51.46 21.44
N PHE A 737 22.89 52.19 20.34
CA PHE A 737 23.76 51.95 19.20
C PHE A 737 24.90 52.96 19.23
N ASN A 738 25.84 52.79 20.17
CA ASN A 738 27.07 53.59 20.14
C ASN A 738 27.98 53.07 19.01
N ILE A 739 27.63 53.40 17.77
CA ILE A 739 28.35 52.99 16.57
C ILE A 739 29.80 53.47 16.63
N SER A 740 30.04 54.63 17.25
CA SER A 740 31.38 55.20 17.44
C SER A 740 32.28 54.30 18.29
N ASP A 741 31.74 53.51 19.23
CA ASP A 741 32.50 52.54 20.02
C ASP A 741 32.75 51.21 19.27
N LEU A 742 31.85 50.86 18.33
CA LEU A 742 31.93 49.64 17.53
C LEU A 742 32.86 49.80 16.31
N MET A 743 32.86 50.99 15.68
CA MET A 743 33.66 51.27 14.48
C MET A 743 35.16 51.00 14.63
N PRO A 744 35.83 51.35 15.74
CA PRO A 744 37.22 51.00 15.97
C PRO A 744 37.50 49.49 15.90
N GLN A 745 36.54 48.64 16.30
CA GLN A 745 36.69 47.18 16.25
C GLN A 745 36.70 46.66 14.80
N TYR A 746 35.87 47.25 13.93
CA TYR A 746 35.88 46.97 12.49
C TYR A 746 37.04 47.66 11.76
N GLY A 747 37.61 48.71 12.35
CA GLY A 747 38.66 49.55 11.76
C GLY A 747 39.90 48.78 11.31
N VAL A 748 40.35 47.77 12.07
CA VAL A 748 41.52 46.94 11.71
C VAL A 748 41.28 46.18 10.41
N TRP A 749 40.10 45.59 10.27
CA TRP A 749 39.71 44.84 9.07
C TRP A 749 39.38 45.76 7.89
N LEU A 750 38.72 46.88 8.17
CA LEU A 750 38.39 47.88 7.16
C LEU A 750 39.66 48.48 6.55
N ASP A 751 40.65 48.81 7.38
CA ASP A 751 41.96 49.29 6.94
C ASP A 751 42.65 48.25 6.04
N ALA A 752 42.61 46.96 6.42
CA ALA A 752 43.15 45.87 5.60
C ALA A 752 42.43 45.73 4.24
N LEU A 753 41.09 45.85 4.20
CA LEU A 753 40.31 45.79 2.96
C LEU A 753 40.58 47.00 2.05
N VAL A 754 40.67 48.21 2.62
CA VAL A 754 40.95 49.44 1.86
C VAL A 754 42.40 49.47 1.35
N LYS A 755 43.35 48.91 2.12
CA LYS A 755 44.77 48.77 1.78
C LYS A 755 45.11 47.51 0.98
N SER A 756 44.14 46.75 0.49
CA SER A 756 44.43 45.67 -0.44
C SER A 756 44.85 46.24 -1.81
N PRO A 757 45.86 45.67 -2.49
CA PRO A 757 46.39 46.20 -3.75
C PRO A 757 45.36 46.23 -4.89
N ASP A 758 44.34 45.37 -4.84
CA ASP A 758 43.31 45.25 -5.88
C ASP A 758 42.05 46.07 -5.59
N THR A 759 42.00 46.80 -4.48
CA THR A 759 40.83 47.59 -4.09
C THR A 759 40.65 48.78 -5.02
N THR A 760 39.50 48.83 -5.70
CA THR A 760 39.00 49.97 -6.47
C THR A 760 38.20 50.93 -5.59
N LEU A 761 37.93 52.13 -6.09
CA LEU A 761 37.08 53.12 -5.41
C LEU A 761 35.71 52.53 -5.04
N LEU A 762 35.05 51.84 -5.97
CA LEU A 762 33.77 51.17 -5.74
C LEU A 762 33.85 50.18 -4.56
N SER A 763 34.88 49.32 -4.54
CA SER A 763 35.04 48.32 -3.49
C SER A 763 35.45 48.87 -2.14
N GLY A 764 36.30 49.90 -2.11
CA GLY A 764 36.73 50.56 -0.89
C GLY A 764 35.61 51.33 -0.22
N VAL A 765 34.85 52.11 -1.00
CA VAL A 765 33.66 52.82 -0.50
C VAL A 765 32.58 51.81 -0.04
N SER A 766 32.35 50.72 -0.79
CA SER A 766 31.47 49.62 -0.35
C SER A 766 31.89 49.04 1.00
N ALA A 767 33.18 48.78 1.22
CA ALA A 767 33.67 48.20 2.48
C ALA A 767 33.36 49.11 3.69
N ILE A 768 33.54 50.43 3.55
CA ILE A 768 33.22 51.41 4.60
C ILE A 768 31.71 51.37 4.90
N ILE A 769 30.85 51.40 3.87
CA ILE A 769 29.40 51.34 4.04
C ILE A 769 28.98 50.04 4.72
N ARG A 770 29.51 48.89 4.28
CA ARG A 770 29.22 47.57 4.87
C ARG A 770 29.61 47.51 6.35
N ALA A 771 30.78 48.03 6.72
CA ALA A 771 31.22 48.07 8.11
C ALA A 771 30.23 48.87 8.98
N VAL A 772 29.82 50.06 8.53
CA VAL A 772 28.83 50.89 9.23
C VAL A 772 27.48 50.17 9.32
N MET A 773 26.96 49.62 8.22
CA MET A 773 25.70 48.88 8.23
C MET A 773 25.72 47.69 9.20
N VAL A 774 26.85 46.98 9.31
CA VAL A 774 27.02 45.85 10.22
C VAL A 774 27.07 46.30 11.67
N SER A 775 27.76 47.40 11.97
CA SER A 775 27.77 47.95 13.32
C SER A 775 26.38 48.33 13.81
N ILE A 776 25.50 48.77 12.91
CA ILE A 776 24.07 49.02 13.18
C ILE A 776 23.30 47.71 13.42
N LYS A 777 23.70 46.58 12.80
CA LYS A 777 22.94 45.31 12.77
C LYS A 777 23.10 44.40 14.01
N THR A 778 23.91 44.71 15.00
CA THR A 778 24.39 43.68 15.96
C THR A 778 23.41 43.32 17.10
N THR A 779 22.31 42.62 16.79
CA THR A 779 21.73 41.50 17.57
C THR A 779 20.21 41.51 17.78
N LYS A 780 19.44 42.52 17.35
CA LYS A 780 17.96 42.48 17.49
C LYS A 780 17.15 43.27 16.44
N LEU A 781 17.74 44.29 15.81
CA LEU A 781 17.10 45.13 14.79
C LEU A 781 16.65 44.34 13.55
N LEU A 782 17.32 43.21 13.32
CA LEU A 782 17.10 42.24 12.25
C LEU A 782 16.80 40.83 12.79
N ASP A 783 16.55 40.67 14.11
CA ASP A 783 15.93 39.46 14.69
C ASP A 783 14.40 39.47 14.41
N SER A 784 13.96 40.05 13.29
CA SER A 784 12.59 39.90 12.82
C SER A 784 12.40 38.46 12.37
N GLU A 785 12.27 37.56 13.35
CA GLU A 785 11.76 36.22 13.20
C GLU A 785 10.46 36.33 12.41
N ASN A 786 10.54 36.08 11.10
CA ASN A 786 9.42 36.01 10.16
C ASN A 786 8.28 36.95 10.52
N LEU A 787 8.44 38.23 10.14
CA LEU A 787 7.44 39.28 10.36
C LEU A 787 6.05 38.68 10.15
N LYS A 788 5.20 38.71 11.19
CA LYS A 788 3.82 38.24 11.07
C LYS A 788 3.17 38.93 9.87
N ALA A 789 2.28 38.23 9.18
CA ALA A 789 1.61 38.75 7.98
C ALA A 789 0.97 40.12 8.23
N ASP A 790 0.43 40.35 9.43
CA ASP A 790 -0.28 41.58 9.80
C ASP A 790 0.66 42.71 10.30
N PHE A 791 1.95 42.44 10.44
CA PHE A 791 2.91 43.43 10.94
C PHE A 791 3.49 44.23 9.78
N LEU A 792 2.99 45.46 9.61
CA LEU A 792 3.33 46.41 8.55
C LEU A 792 4.01 47.66 9.15
N PRO A 793 5.31 47.60 9.48
CA PRO A 793 5.99 48.65 10.26
C PRO A 793 6.08 50.01 9.55
N PHE A 794 5.97 50.03 8.21
CA PHE A 794 6.11 51.24 7.39
C PHE A 794 4.85 51.53 6.55
N GLY A 795 3.69 51.01 6.98
CA GLY A 795 2.43 51.18 6.28
C GLY A 795 2.20 50.16 5.16
N GLU A 796 1.34 50.53 4.21
CA GLU A 796 0.88 49.63 3.14
C GLU A 796 2.02 49.21 2.20
N GLU A 797 2.12 47.91 1.94
CA GLU A 797 3.15 47.34 1.09
C GLU A 797 2.70 47.27 -0.37
N ARG A 798 3.61 47.60 -1.29
CA ARG A 798 3.38 47.47 -2.73
C ARG A 798 3.25 46.00 -3.10
N VAL A 799 2.18 45.66 -3.81
CA VAL A 799 2.02 44.35 -4.44
C VAL A 799 2.84 44.33 -5.74
N LEU A 800 3.92 43.56 -5.77
CA LEU A 800 4.78 43.42 -6.94
C LEU A 800 4.27 42.29 -7.87
N ALA A 801 4.40 42.49 -9.19
CA ALA A 801 3.90 41.57 -10.22
C ALA A 801 4.30 40.07 -10.08
N PRO A 802 5.48 39.68 -9.55
CA PRO A 802 5.79 38.26 -9.30
C PRO A 802 4.97 37.64 -8.14
N ALA A 803 4.52 38.45 -7.18
CA ALA A 803 3.67 38.03 -6.07
C ALA A 803 2.20 37.85 -6.51
N GLU A 804 1.78 38.45 -7.63
CA GLU A 804 0.45 38.21 -8.20
C GLU A 804 0.26 36.78 -8.68
N SER A 805 1.34 36.11 -9.10
CA SER A 805 1.30 34.70 -9.54
C SER A 805 1.09 33.71 -8.39
N PHE A 806 1.34 34.12 -7.13
CA PHE A 806 1.24 33.27 -5.94
C PHE A 806 0.51 33.95 -4.78
N ARG A 807 -0.68 34.52 -5.02
CA ARG A 807 -1.47 35.26 -4.00
C ARG A 807 -1.71 34.48 -2.69
N ASP A 808 -1.76 33.16 -2.75
CA ASP A 808 -1.96 32.27 -1.58
C ASP A 808 -0.65 31.87 -0.87
N ALA A 809 0.49 32.48 -1.22
CA ALA A 809 1.78 32.19 -0.59
C ALA A 809 1.91 32.88 0.76
N LYS A 810 2.39 32.12 1.76
CA LYS A 810 2.73 32.65 3.08
C LYS A 810 4.23 32.59 3.24
N TYR A 811 4.85 33.73 3.53
CA TYR A 811 6.28 33.78 3.81
C TYR A 811 6.64 32.96 5.07
N PRO A 812 7.77 32.24 5.08
CA PRO A 812 8.64 31.97 3.94
C PRO A 812 8.06 30.88 3.02
N PHE A 813 8.22 31.03 1.71
CA PHE A 813 7.80 30.01 0.75
C PHE A 813 8.86 29.75 -0.32
N TYR A 814 8.91 28.53 -0.83
CA TYR A 814 9.80 28.12 -1.91
C TYR A 814 9.03 27.93 -3.19
N VAL A 815 9.64 28.35 -4.29
CA VAL A 815 9.18 28.10 -5.65
C VAL A 815 10.32 27.48 -6.42
N GLY A 816 10.12 26.26 -6.91
CA GLY A 816 11.19 25.57 -7.61
C GLY A 816 10.87 24.13 -7.93
N TRP A 817 11.84 23.48 -8.57
CA TRP A 817 11.80 22.04 -8.81
C TRP A 817 12.07 21.29 -7.51
N ARG A 818 11.27 20.26 -7.24
CA ARG A 818 11.48 19.32 -6.13
C ARG A 818 11.62 17.89 -6.63
N GLU A 819 12.75 17.28 -6.29
CA GLU A 819 13.09 15.89 -6.57
C GLU A 819 12.48 14.96 -5.50
N ASN A 820 12.11 13.73 -5.87
CA ASN A 820 11.71 12.63 -4.96
C ASN A 820 10.55 12.88 -3.98
N LYS A 821 9.84 13.99 -4.11
CA LYS A 821 8.72 14.36 -3.22
C LYS A 821 7.35 13.97 -3.75
N ASN A 822 7.21 13.93 -5.07
CA ASN A 822 5.92 13.74 -5.71
C ASN A 822 5.86 12.39 -6.40
N THR A 823 4.69 11.77 -6.41
CA THR A 823 4.41 10.58 -7.21
C THR A 823 3.58 10.92 -8.43
N GLY A 824 3.78 10.13 -9.47
CA GLY A 824 3.18 10.32 -10.76
C GLY A 824 3.21 9.06 -11.61
N CYS A 825 2.89 9.23 -12.89
CA CYS A 825 2.81 8.15 -13.85
C CYS A 825 3.37 8.62 -15.20
N HIS A 826 3.92 7.69 -15.98
CA HIS A 826 4.19 7.95 -17.39
C HIS A 826 2.89 8.18 -18.15
N ILE A 827 2.85 9.24 -18.96
CA ILE A 827 1.65 9.62 -19.74
C ILE A 827 1.24 8.48 -20.69
N GLY A 828 2.21 7.83 -21.33
CA GLY A 828 1.94 6.67 -22.19
C GLY A 828 1.28 5.52 -21.42
N ALA A 829 1.76 5.22 -20.22
CA ALA A 829 1.17 4.18 -19.38
C ALA A 829 -0.24 4.56 -18.89
N ALA A 830 -0.47 5.83 -18.55
CA ALA A 830 -1.78 6.33 -18.16
C ALA A 830 -2.83 6.17 -19.27
N ILE A 831 -2.46 6.44 -20.53
CA ILE A 831 -3.33 6.21 -21.70
C ILE A 831 -3.64 4.72 -21.84
N VAL A 832 -2.62 3.85 -21.71
CA VAL A 832 -2.80 2.39 -21.76
C VAL A 832 -3.75 1.91 -20.66
N PHE A 833 -3.64 2.45 -19.44
CA PHE A 833 -4.53 2.10 -18.33
C PHE A 833 -5.99 2.47 -18.62
N ILE A 834 -6.25 3.64 -19.19
CA ILE A 834 -7.62 4.05 -19.57
C ILE A 834 -8.16 3.13 -20.66
N ILE A 835 -7.39 2.87 -21.72
CA ILE A 835 -7.81 2.00 -22.83
C ILE A 835 -8.12 0.59 -22.30
N LEU A 836 -7.23 0.03 -21.49
CA LEU A 836 -7.40 -1.30 -20.91
C LEU A 836 -8.60 -1.37 -19.96
N GLY A 837 -8.82 -0.35 -19.14
CA GLY A 837 -9.95 -0.29 -18.22
C GLY A 837 -11.29 -0.12 -18.93
N CYS A 838 -11.36 0.68 -19.99
CA CYS A 838 -12.56 0.78 -20.84
C CYS A 838 -12.85 -0.55 -21.55
N PHE A 839 -11.80 -1.19 -22.08
CA PHE A 839 -11.91 -2.50 -22.71
C PHE A 839 -12.42 -3.56 -21.72
N SER A 840 -11.93 -3.56 -20.48
CA SER A 840 -12.39 -4.51 -19.47
C SER A 840 -13.87 -4.32 -19.14
N ILE A 841 -14.32 -3.08 -18.91
CA ILE A 841 -15.74 -2.79 -18.66
C ILE A 841 -16.62 -3.22 -19.85
N MET A 842 -16.17 -2.96 -21.09
CA MET A 842 -16.86 -3.44 -22.28
C MET A 842 -16.99 -4.97 -22.31
N VAL A 843 -15.94 -5.71 -21.96
CA VAL A 843 -16.00 -7.18 -21.85
C VAL A 843 -17.00 -7.61 -20.78
N GLY A 844 -17.04 -6.93 -19.62
CA GLY A 844 -18.04 -7.19 -18.58
C GLY A 844 -19.48 -7.00 -19.08
N ILE A 845 -19.75 -5.89 -19.77
CA ILE A 845 -21.07 -5.61 -20.38
C ILE A 845 -21.41 -6.65 -21.44
N TYR A 846 -20.45 -7.02 -22.29
CA TYR A 846 -20.64 -8.02 -23.33
C TYR A 846 -20.97 -9.40 -22.76
N ARG A 847 -20.35 -9.80 -21.64
CA ARG A 847 -20.68 -11.05 -20.93
C ARG A 847 -22.11 -11.03 -20.40
N ILE A 848 -22.55 -9.91 -19.82
CA ILE A 848 -23.93 -9.74 -19.34
C ILE A 848 -24.91 -9.85 -20.51
N TRP A 849 -24.60 -9.23 -21.65
CA TRP A 849 -25.44 -9.28 -22.85
C TRP A 849 -25.54 -10.69 -23.46
N LEU A 850 -24.43 -11.45 -23.47
CA LEU A 850 -24.42 -12.83 -23.97
C LEU A 850 -25.25 -13.79 -23.11
N GLY A 851 -25.29 -13.56 -21.79
CA GLY A 851 -25.99 -14.45 -20.86
C GLY A 851 -25.25 -15.77 -20.59
N PRO A 852 -25.82 -16.65 -19.74
CA PRO A 852 -25.19 -17.93 -19.40
C PRO A 852 -25.15 -18.87 -20.62
N PRO A 853 -24.03 -19.58 -20.88
CA PRO A 853 -23.92 -20.51 -21.99
C PRO A 853 -24.74 -21.78 -21.73
N ALA A 854 -25.22 -22.43 -22.80
CA ALA A 854 -26.00 -23.65 -22.71
C ALA A 854 -25.13 -24.90 -22.45
N LEU A 855 -23.87 -24.86 -22.88
CA LEU A 855 -22.83 -25.85 -22.65
C LEU A 855 -21.73 -25.19 -21.81
N THR A 856 -21.37 -25.80 -20.69
CA THR A 856 -20.32 -25.33 -19.79
C THR A 856 -19.17 -26.33 -19.76
N SER A 857 -17.99 -25.86 -19.36
CA SER A 857 -16.82 -26.69 -19.05
C SER A 857 -17.00 -27.65 -17.85
N TRP A 858 -18.20 -27.68 -17.22
CA TRP A 858 -18.51 -28.57 -16.10
C TRP A 858 -18.70 -30.03 -16.57
N MET A 859 -17.84 -30.92 -16.07
CA MET A 859 -17.77 -32.33 -16.49
C MET A 859 -19.09 -33.09 -16.29
N GLY A 860 -19.85 -32.79 -15.23
CA GLY A 860 -21.14 -33.44 -14.96
C GLY A 860 -22.19 -33.19 -16.06
N GLN A 861 -22.13 -32.04 -16.74
CA GLN A 861 -23.02 -31.75 -17.86
C GLN A 861 -22.73 -32.65 -19.05
N HIS A 862 -21.47 -33.00 -19.27
CA HIS A 862 -21.02 -33.84 -20.37
C HIS A 862 -21.38 -35.31 -20.15
N VAL A 863 -21.29 -35.79 -18.91
CA VAL A 863 -21.76 -37.13 -18.52
C VAL A 863 -23.28 -37.25 -18.69
N PHE A 864 -24.05 -36.23 -18.29
CA PHE A 864 -25.49 -36.18 -18.50
C PHE A 864 -25.89 -36.17 -19.99
N LEU A 865 -25.15 -35.42 -20.82
CA LEU A 865 -25.40 -35.39 -22.27
C LEU A 865 -25.00 -36.70 -22.97
N ALA A 866 -24.03 -37.44 -22.44
CA ALA A 866 -23.64 -38.77 -22.92
C ALA A 866 -24.71 -39.84 -22.62
N GLY A 867 -25.42 -39.74 -21.47
CA GLY A 867 -26.47 -40.69 -21.07
C GLY A 867 -27.85 -40.46 -21.70
N THR A 868 -28.04 -39.39 -22.49
CA THR A 868 -29.37 -39.01 -23.03
C THR A 868 -29.57 -39.34 -24.52
N GLU A 869 -28.77 -40.24 -25.10
CA GLU A 869 -28.73 -40.60 -26.55
C GLU A 869 -28.52 -39.41 -27.52
N LYS A 870 -28.29 -38.20 -26.99
CA LYS A 870 -28.01 -36.98 -27.78
C LYS A 870 -26.55 -36.92 -28.28
N MET A 871 -25.74 -37.91 -27.91
CA MET A 871 -24.36 -38.12 -28.35
C MET A 871 -24.20 -39.56 -28.87
N ALA A 872 -23.64 -39.74 -30.06
CA ALA A 872 -23.18 -41.05 -30.54
C ALA A 872 -21.73 -41.25 -30.10
N LEU A 873 -21.54 -41.80 -28.90
CA LEU A 873 -20.23 -41.98 -28.28
C LEU A 873 -19.70 -43.40 -28.53
N SER A 874 -18.45 -43.52 -29.00
CA SER A 874 -17.74 -44.80 -29.13
C SER A 874 -17.52 -45.44 -27.74
N ASN A 875 -17.51 -46.78 -27.64
CA ASN A 875 -17.42 -47.57 -26.40
C ASN A 875 -16.13 -47.39 -25.56
N LYS A 876 -15.31 -46.36 -25.81
CA LYS A 876 -13.99 -46.09 -25.16
C LYS A 876 -13.97 -44.86 -24.25
N VAL A 877 -15.11 -44.45 -23.68
CA VAL A 877 -15.26 -43.12 -23.04
C VAL A 877 -14.77 -43.06 -21.58
N THR A 878 -14.51 -44.20 -20.95
CA THR A 878 -14.09 -44.26 -19.54
C THR A 878 -12.73 -43.62 -19.27
N GLY A 879 -11.87 -43.45 -20.28
CA GLY A 879 -10.55 -42.81 -20.15
C GLY A 879 -10.50 -41.29 -20.32
N LEU A 880 -11.58 -40.67 -20.83
CA LEU A 880 -11.60 -39.27 -21.27
C LEU A 880 -12.06 -38.25 -20.22
N ALA A 881 -12.80 -38.70 -19.20
CA ALA A 881 -13.34 -37.85 -18.14
C ALA A 881 -12.26 -37.31 -17.17
N SER A 882 -11.05 -37.87 -17.20
CA SER A 882 -9.96 -37.44 -16.31
C SER A 882 -9.37 -36.07 -16.69
N GLY A 883 -9.52 -35.63 -17.94
CA GLY A 883 -8.90 -34.40 -18.45
C GLY A 883 -7.36 -34.44 -18.52
N TYR A 884 -6.73 -35.55 -18.14
CA TYR A 884 -5.27 -35.76 -18.18
C TYR A 884 -4.80 -36.50 -19.44
N THR A 885 -5.74 -37.07 -20.19
CA THR A 885 -5.50 -37.79 -21.44
C THR A 885 -6.00 -36.95 -22.62
N VAL A 886 -5.29 -37.04 -23.75
CA VAL A 886 -5.67 -36.32 -24.97
C VAL A 886 -6.90 -37.00 -25.57
N ALA A 887 -7.92 -36.23 -25.94
CA ALA A 887 -9.11 -36.79 -26.57
C ALA A 887 -8.82 -37.28 -28.00
N GLU A 888 -9.18 -38.53 -28.31
CA GLU A 888 -9.02 -39.16 -29.62
C GLU A 888 -9.98 -38.55 -30.66
N SER A 889 -9.61 -38.57 -31.94
CA SER A 889 -10.33 -37.84 -33.00
C SER A 889 -11.70 -38.42 -33.40
N ASP A 890 -12.13 -39.52 -32.78
CA ASP A 890 -13.27 -40.36 -33.14
C ASP A 890 -14.47 -40.26 -32.17
N LEU A 891 -14.49 -39.25 -31.29
CA LEU A 891 -15.54 -39.05 -30.25
C LEU A 891 -16.88 -38.51 -30.76
N GLY A 892 -17.02 -38.27 -32.07
CA GLY A 892 -18.27 -37.81 -32.66
C GLY A 892 -18.58 -36.31 -32.47
N LYS A 893 -19.81 -35.92 -32.80
CA LYS A 893 -20.28 -34.53 -32.77
C LYS A 893 -21.39 -34.32 -31.77
N LEU A 894 -21.28 -33.28 -30.95
CA LEU A 894 -22.29 -32.85 -29.99
C LEU A 894 -23.37 -31.98 -30.65
N ARG A 895 -24.64 -32.28 -30.39
CA ARG A 895 -25.82 -31.53 -30.87
C ARG A 895 -26.76 -31.15 -29.72
N LEU A 896 -27.17 -29.89 -29.67
CA LEU A 896 -28.15 -29.37 -28.71
C LEU A 896 -29.41 -28.91 -29.47
N SER A 897 -30.61 -29.26 -28.97
CA SER A 897 -31.88 -28.86 -29.58
C SER A 897 -32.12 -27.35 -29.42
N THR A 898 -32.32 -26.63 -30.53
CA THR A 898 -32.74 -25.22 -30.50
C THR A 898 -34.20 -25.12 -30.07
N ARG A 899 -34.48 -24.65 -28.85
CA ARG A 899 -35.86 -24.36 -28.43
C ARG A 899 -36.35 -23.10 -29.16
N LYS A 900 -37.07 -23.28 -30.26
CA LYS A 900 -38.00 -22.29 -30.83
C LYS A 900 -39.11 -23.04 -31.58
N GLY A 901 -40.32 -23.01 -31.01
CA GLY A 901 -41.57 -23.42 -31.63
C GLY A 901 -42.25 -24.63 -30.96
N GLY A 902 -43.49 -24.44 -30.51
CA GLY A 902 -44.46 -25.50 -30.24
C GLY A 902 -44.66 -25.89 -28.78
N GLU A 903 -45.59 -25.21 -28.10
CA GLU A 903 -46.60 -25.95 -27.34
C GLU A 903 -47.40 -26.82 -28.34
N GLU A 904 -47.88 -27.98 -27.88
CA GLU A 904 -48.58 -29.03 -28.65
C GLU A 904 -47.65 -30.03 -29.38
N ASP A 905 -47.19 -31.03 -28.63
CA ASP A 905 -47.55 -32.41 -28.93
C ASP A 905 -47.25 -33.28 -27.70
N ALA A 906 -48.31 -33.47 -26.92
CA ALA A 906 -48.40 -34.56 -25.97
C ALA A 906 -48.55 -35.88 -26.75
N MET A 907 -48.01 -36.95 -26.15
CA MET A 907 -48.15 -38.36 -26.52
C MET A 907 -47.29 -38.87 -27.67
N LEU A 908 -46.22 -39.60 -27.32
CA LEU A 908 -45.84 -40.80 -28.06
C LEU A 908 -45.84 -42.02 -27.12
N LYS A 909 -46.71 -42.94 -27.51
CA LYS A 909 -47.06 -44.24 -26.92
C LYS A 909 -45.87 -45.22 -26.95
N PRO A 910 -45.89 -46.25 -26.10
CA PRO A 910 -44.95 -47.37 -26.19
C PRO A 910 -45.30 -48.25 -27.40
N SER A 911 -44.33 -48.55 -28.27
CA SER A 911 -44.50 -49.59 -29.30
C SER A 911 -43.96 -50.91 -28.79
N VAL A 912 -44.90 -51.80 -28.50
CA VAL A 912 -44.76 -53.23 -28.23
C VAL A 912 -44.15 -53.95 -29.45
N SER A 913 -43.29 -54.91 -29.17
CA SER A 913 -42.80 -55.93 -30.11
C SER A 913 -43.93 -56.88 -30.51
N SER A 914 -44.13 -57.08 -31.81
CA SER A 914 -44.86 -58.25 -32.33
C SER A 914 -44.14 -58.80 -33.55
N ASP A 915 -43.80 -60.08 -33.45
CA ASP A 915 -43.22 -60.93 -34.48
C ASP A 915 -44.06 -61.01 -35.76
N GLY A 916 -43.34 -61.21 -36.87
CA GLY A 916 -43.67 -62.11 -37.99
C GLY A 916 -45.02 -61.96 -38.69
N GLN A 917 -45.01 -61.49 -39.94
CA GLN A 917 -45.29 -62.37 -41.09
C GLN A 917 -45.11 -61.63 -42.43
N GLN A 918 -44.60 -62.44 -43.34
CA GLN A 918 -44.22 -62.22 -44.72
C GLN A 918 -45.47 -62.18 -45.62
N SER A 919 -45.58 -61.21 -46.55
CA SER A 919 -46.12 -61.45 -47.90
C SER A 919 -45.95 -60.21 -48.79
N ASP A 920 -44.94 -60.23 -49.65
CA ASP A 920 -45.06 -59.67 -50.99
C ASP A 920 -45.87 -60.67 -51.84
N SER A 921 -46.81 -60.21 -52.66
CA SER A 921 -46.66 -60.31 -54.13
C SER A 921 -47.87 -59.79 -54.91
N GLU A 922 -47.51 -58.97 -55.89
CA GLU A 922 -48.25 -58.60 -57.09
C GLU A 922 -48.62 -59.80 -57.97
N GLU A 923 -49.74 -59.60 -58.68
CA GLU A 923 -50.02 -59.93 -60.08
C GLU A 923 -49.50 -61.26 -60.69
N THR A 924 -50.49 -62.13 -60.89
CA THR A 924 -50.86 -62.77 -62.16
C THR A 924 -49.84 -62.84 -63.32
N LYS A 925 -49.35 -64.08 -63.50
CA LYS A 925 -49.33 -64.87 -64.74
C LYS A 925 -48.62 -64.30 -65.98
N ASN A 926 -47.51 -64.95 -66.33
CA ASN A 926 -47.41 -65.56 -67.66
C ASN A 926 -46.64 -66.90 -67.65
N LYS A 927 -47.12 -67.83 -68.48
CA LYS A 927 -46.79 -69.27 -68.56
C LYS A 927 -45.61 -69.59 -69.48
N GLY A 928 -44.91 -70.69 -69.17
CA GLY A 928 -44.26 -71.58 -70.14
C GLY A 928 -43.11 -72.39 -69.51
N ARG A 929 -43.27 -73.63 -69.03
CA ARG A 929 -43.44 -74.94 -69.71
C ARG A 929 -42.13 -75.77 -69.66
N THR A 930 -42.31 -77.07 -69.36
CA THR A 930 -41.38 -78.24 -69.39
C THR A 930 -40.24 -78.28 -68.36
N GLY A 931 -39.98 -79.37 -67.62
CA GLY A 931 -40.57 -80.70 -67.58
C GLY A 931 -39.88 -81.60 -66.54
N GLN A 932 -40.53 -82.74 -66.30
CA GLN A 932 -40.23 -83.86 -65.38
C GLN A 932 -40.35 -83.61 -63.88
#